data_AF-A0A7X9E376-F1
#
_entry.id   AF-A0A7X9E376-F1
#
_cell.length_a   1.000
_cell.length_b   1.000
_cell.length_c   1.000
_cell.angle_alpha   90.00
_cell.angle_beta   90.00
_cell.angle_gamma   90.00
#
_symmetry.space_group_name_H-M   'P 1'
#
loop_
_entity.id
_entity.type
_entity.pdbx_description
1 polymer ?
#
loop_
_entity_poly.entity_id
_entity_poly.type
_entity_poly.pdbx_seq_one_letter_code
_entity_poly.pdbx_strand_id
1 'polypeptide(L)'
;KEKEEDKSKKYPCNVTGYEIKRRLEKVANIPVNFLTYEIEQHLWHIIYSVTDKKEYESALKSFANRYKLDENSFVEEFRKFPPFPSEYGAYSEKAIKRLLQLMRLGKYWNWNAIDSKTRDRISKIISGEYDENIKNRVREKAINLTEYNHFQGLPIWLASYVIYDRHSEADIAGKWNSVEDLEQYLENFKQHSLRNPIVEQVVTETLRVVRDIWKQYGQGEKDFFSEIHVELGREIKNTAEDRKFLTEQVTNNEATNLRIKALLAELKENSDGKLPVENVRPYSPTQQEALRIYEDGVLSSNIELPEDIVKISKSSNPSKSELQRYKLWLEQKYRSPYTGSVIPLGRLFTEDYQIEHIIPKSRYFDDSFNNKVICESAVNQLKDKLLGLEFIKKYPGQKVECGMGKVVEIFSVEAYQTFVKEHYAKNKTKRQNLLLEEIPDKMIARQMNDTRYISKFISSLLSNIVRSDKDDDGVNSKNLIPVNGKITSVLKKDWGLDAVWNDLILPRFERMNQITNSNSFTYWNEQYQKYVPVDYSPVDSKRIEKKRIDHRHHAMDALVIACMTRDHVNLLNNQSANSETHRYDLQNKLRNKSKETWIDKKTNKQIVRDVFKEFKKPWDNFTVDAKNALENVVVSFKQNLRIINKATNYYQKWIDKDGRKVKVFVKQEGINWAIRKPLHKETVSGKVSLRHIKVPKDKILTATRKNIDDTFDLKKIESITDTGIQKILRNYLAYKENKPEIAFSPEGLEEMNINIKQFNNGKFHQPIFKARIFELGSKFPLGEKGNKKTNYVEAEKGTNLYFAIYQNDEGKRTFETIPLNIVIERLKQGLPPVELKGKNDFYLTPNDLVYVPNEDERINISVSKQIELTKEKRQNIYKVVSFSGNQIFFVRNEIATSIINKAEFTTLNKMERALDGTMIKESCIKLKVDRLGNISLS
;
A
#
# COMPACT_ATOMS: atom_id res chain seq x y z
N LYS A 1 36.33 -4.21 -18.86
CA LYS A 1 35.94 -4.86 -17.58
C LYS A 1 35.11 -6.08 -17.94
N GLU A 2 35.80 -7.16 -18.27
CA GLU A 2 35.17 -8.47 -18.44
C GLU A 2 34.62 -8.86 -17.06
N LYS A 3 33.30 -9.09 -16.99
CA LYS A 3 32.76 -9.84 -15.87
C LYS A 3 33.35 -11.23 -16.02
N GLU A 4 34.04 -11.72 -14.99
CA GLU A 4 34.25 -13.16 -14.86
C GLU A 4 32.86 -13.80 -14.83
N GLU A 5 32.40 -14.24 -16.00
CA GLU A 5 31.30 -15.17 -16.09
C GLU A 5 31.80 -16.44 -15.41
N ASP A 6 31.23 -16.71 -14.25
CA ASP A 6 31.41 -17.94 -13.52
C ASP A 6 31.05 -19.12 -14.45
N LYS A 7 32.06 -19.65 -15.15
CA LYS A 7 31.95 -20.73 -16.16
C LYS A 7 31.38 -22.02 -15.57
N SER A 8 31.19 -22.09 -14.24
CA SER A 8 30.55 -23.21 -13.55
C SER A 8 29.01 -23.22 -13.68
N LYS A 9 28.39 -22.09 -14.06
CA LYS A 9 26.92 -21.97 -14.14
C LYS A 9 26.34 -22.56 -15.43
N LYS A 10 25.66 -23.71 -15.33
CA LYS A 10 24.88 -24.31 -16.42
C LYS A 10 23.44 -23.80 -16.40
N TYR A 11 23.04 -23.03 -17.41
CA TYR A 11 21.65 -22.61 -17.60
C TYR A 11 20.85 -23.68 -18.38
N PRO A 12 19.64 -24.06 -17.94
CA PRO A 12 18.84 -25.02 -18.67
C PRO A 12 18.26 -24.37 -19.93
N CYS A 13 18.69 -24.84 -21.10
CA CYS A 13 18.19 -24.39 -22.40
C CYS A 13 16.94 -25.19 -22.82
N ASN A 14 15.89 -24.49 -23.26
CA ASN A 14 14.65 -25.09 -23.79
C ASN A 14 13.98 -26.13 -22.86
N VAL A 15 13.72 -25.73 -21.61
CA VAL A 15 13.10 -26.61 -20.59
C VAL A 15 11.77 -27.19 -21.06
N THR A 16 10.92 -26.38 -21.69
CA THR A 16 9.62 -26.79 -22.19
C THR A 16 9.74 -27.89 -23.25
N GLY A 17 10.57 -27.67 -24.29
CA GLY A 17 10.77 -28.67 -25.33
C GLY A 17 11.39 -29.96 -24.80
N TYR A 18 12.33 -29.86 -23.83
CA TYR A 18 12.91 -31.02 -23.17
C TYR A 18 11.86 -31.83 -22.39
N GLU A 19 11.02 -31.18 -21.58
CA GLU A 19 9.98 -31.84 -20.80
C GLU A 19 8.92 -32.52 -21.68
N ILE A 20 8.53 -31.88 -22.80
CA ILE A 20 7.61 -32.47 -23.78
C ILE A 20 8.24 -33.73 -24.39
N LYS A 21 9.49 -33.64 -24.88
CA LYS A 21 10.19 -34.79 -25.49
C LYS A 21 10.39 -35.94 -24.52
N ARG A 22 10.87 -35.67 -23.30
CA ARG A 22 11.08 -36.68 -22.24
C ARG A 22 9.81 -37.45 -21.89
N ARG A 23 8.64 -36.80 -21.97
CA ARG A 23 7.35 -37.43 -21.68
C ARG A 23 6.82 -38.20 -22.89
N LEU A 24 7.00 -37.66 -24.09
CA LEU A 24 6.70 -38.39 -25.32
C LEU A 24 7.50 -39.68 -25.39
N GLU A 25 8.79 -39.72 -25.04
CA GLU A 25 9.59 -40.96 -25.02
C GLU A 25 8.96 -42.12 -24.21
N LYS A 26 8.03 -41.84 -23.29
CA LYS A 26 7.34 -42.82 -22.45
C LYS A 26 5.94 -43.23 -22.95
N VAL A 27 5.47 -42.63 -24.03
CA VAL A 27 4.14 -42.92 -24.62
C VAL A 27 4.30 -44.04 -25.64
N ALA A 28 3.39 -45.01 -25.62
CA ALA A 28 3.46 -46.16 -26.51
C ALA A 28 3.14 -45.79 -27.96
N ASN A 29 3.83 -46.44 -28.91
CA ASN A 29 3.54 -46.39 -30.35
C ASN A 29 3.57 -44.97 -30.98
N ILE A 30 4.47 -44.10 -30.53
CA ILE A 30 4.63 -42.77 -31.16
C ILE A 30 5.25 -42.89 -32.57
N PRO A 31 4.69 -42.18 -33.57
CA PRO A 31 5.30 -42.07 -34.89
C PRO A 31 6.71 -41.46 -34.84
N VAL A 32 7.63 -41.97 -35.67
CA VAL A 32 8.97 -41.40 -35.82
C VAL A 32 8.87 -39.94 -36.26
N ASN A 33 9.59 -39.03 -35.58
CA ASN A 33 9.55 -37.58 -35.80
C ASN A 33 8.16 -36.93 -35.61
N PHE A 34 7.32 -37.50 -34.74
CA PHE A 34 5.98 -36.99 -34.45
C PHE A 34 5.93 -35.49 -34.08
N LEU A 35 6.88 -35.00 -33.29
CA LEU A 35 6.85 -33.65 -32.75
C LEU A 35 7.31 -32.61 -33.80
N THR A 36 6.37 -32.12 -34.60
CA THR A 36 6.56 -30.93 -35.44
C THR A 36 6.31 -29.65 -34.64
N TYR A 37 6.76 -28.49 -35.15
CA TYR A 37 6.55 -27.19 -34.48
C TYR A 37 5.06 -26.89 -34.23
N GLU A 38 4.19 -27.20 -35.18
CA GLU A 38 2.74 -26.97 -35.04
C GLU A 38 2.12 -27.85 -33.96
N ILE A 39 2.53 -29.12 -33.91
CA ILE A 39 2.08 -30.09 -32.90
C ILE A 39 2.57 -29.69 -31.51
N GLU A 40 3.83 -29.27 -31.41
CA GLU A 40 4.42 -28.76 -30.16
C GLU A 40 3.67 -27.52 -29.66
N GLN A 41 3.32 -26.57 -30.55
CA GLN A 41 2.54 -25.40 -30.19
C GLN A 41 1.11 -25.73 -29.75
N HIS A 42 0.42 -26.62 -30.44
CA HIS A 42 -0.93 -27.07 -30.03
C HIS A 42 -0.91 -27.71 -28.65
N LEU A 43 0.08 -28.58 -28.40
CA LEU A 43 0.25 -29.23 -27.11
C LEU A 43 0.60 -28.21 -26.03
N TRP A 44 1.49 -27.26 -26.33
CA TRP A 44 1.83 -26.16 -25.44
C TRP A 44 0.60 -25.31 -25.06
N HIS A 45 -0.29 -25.00 -26.02
CA HIS A 45 -1.53 -24.26 -25.74
C HIS A 45 -2.44 -25.00 -24.78
N ILE A 46 -2.57 -26.32 -24.89
CA ILE A 46 -3.36 -27.12 -23.94
C ILE A 46 -2.74 -27.05 -22.54
N ILE A 47 -1.41 -27.24 -22.44
CA ILE A 47 -0.66 -27.20 -21.17
C ILE A 47 -0.70 -25.80 -20.52
N TYR A 48 -0.69 -24.74 -21.32
CA TYR A 48 -0.66 -23.36 -20.83
C TYR A 48 -2.05 -22.79 -20.51
N SER A 49 -3.06 -23.06 -21.34
CA SER A 49 -4.35 -22.36 -21.28
C SER A 49 -5.42 -23.05 -20.43
N VAL A 50 -5.31 -24.36 -20.19
CA VAL A 50 -6.34 -25.12 -19.46
C VAL A 50 -5.93 -25.31 -18.01
N THR A 51 -6.61 -24.63 -17.09
CA THR A 51 -6.31 -24.65 -15.65
C THR A 51 -7.18 -25.61 -14.86
N ASP A 52 -8.39 -25.90 -15.35
CA ASP A 52 -9.26 -26.89 -14.73
C ASP A 52 -8.78 -28.31 -15.03
N LYS A 53 -8.67 -29.14 -13.99
CA LYS A 53 -8.10 -30.49 -14.10
C LYS A 53 -8.92 -31.41 -15.00
N LYS A 54 -10.25 -31.32 -14.94
CA LYS A 54 -11.15 -32.18 -15.73
C LYS A 54 -11.14 -31.75 -17.20
N GLU A 55 -11.16 -30.44 -17.45
CA GLU A 55 -11.03 -29.91 -18.81
C GLU A 55 -9.66 -30.25 -19.42
N TYR A 56 -8.58 -30.21 -18.63
CA TYR A 56 -7.22 -30.53 -19.09
C TYR A 56 -7.10 -31.99 -19.51
N GLU A 57 -7.58 -32.93 -18.69
CA GLU A 57 -7.60 -34.35 -19.05
C GLU A 57 -8.46 -34.61 -20.31
N SER A 58 -9.62 -33.95 -20.43
CA SER A 58 -10.46 -34.04 -21.64
C SER A 58 -9.77 -33.49 -22.89
N ALA A 59 -9.03 -32.39 -22.76
CA ALA A 59 -8.28 -31.79 -23.84
C ALA A 59 -7.12 -32.68 -24.31
N LEU A 60 -6.41 -33.32 -23.37
CA LEU A 60 -5.36 -34.30 -23.68
C LEU A 60 -5.90 -35.53 -24.42
N LYS A 61 -7.07 -36.05 -24.00
CA LYS A 61 -7.76 -37.14 -24.74
C LYS A 61 -8.12 -36.73 -26.16
N SER A 62 -8.66 -35.53 -26.31
CA SER A 62 -9.01 -34.98 -27.64
C SER A 62 -7.77 -34.82 -28.52
N PHE A 63 -6.65 -34.40 -27.94
CA PHE A 63 -5.36 -34.28 -28.62
C PHE A 63 -4.83 -35.66 -29.05
N ALA A 64 -4.83 -36.65 -28.16
CA ALA A 64 -4.40 -38.02 -28.46
C ALA A 64 -5.21 -38.62 -29.62
N ASN A 65 -6.54 -38.48 -29.58
CA ASN A 65 -7.43 -38.97 -30.63
C ASN A 65 -7.19 -38.27 -31.98
N ARG A 66 -7.00 -36.94 -31.96
CA ARG A 66 -6.72 -36.16 -33.19
C ARG A 66 -5.44 -36.61 -33.88
N TYR A 67 -4.41 -36.94 -33.11
CA TYR A 67 -3.07 -37.29 -33.61
C TYR A 67 -2.80 -38.81 -33.63
N LYS A 68 -3.81 -39.64 -33.35
CA LYS A 68 -3.73 -41.11 -33.32
C LYS A 68 -2.64 -41.64 -32.38
N LEU A 69 -2.52 -41.03 -31.20
CA LEU A 69 -1.64 -41.49 -30.12
C LEU A 69 -2.37 -42.48 -29.21
N ASP A 70 -1.63 -43.31 -28.48
CA ASP A 70 -2.21 -44.15 -27.44
C ASP A 70 -2.76 -43.27 -26.30
N GLU A 71 -4.09 -43.21 -26.17
CA GLU A 71 -4.78 -42.30 -25.25
C GLU A 71 -4.35 -42.51 -23.79
N ASN A 72 -4.23 -43.78 -23.37
CA ASN A 72 -3.95 -44.12 -21.98
C ASN A 72 -2.54 -43.70 -21.56
N SER A 73 -1.50 -44.09 -22.32
CA SER A 73 -0.12 -43.72 -21.99
C SER A 73 0.13 -42.22 -22.17
N PHE A 74 -0.47 -41.58 -23.16
CA PHE A 74 -0.34 -40.13 -23.37
C PHE A 74 -0.94 -39.32 -22.22
N VAL A 75 -2.19 -39.60 -21.84
CA VAL A 75 -2.87 -38.86 -20.78
C VAL A 75 -2.17 -39.08 -19.43
N GLU A 76 -1.73 -40.30 -19.14
CA GLU A 76 -1.01 -40.64 -17.90
C GLU A 76 0.31 -39.88 -17.72
N GLU A 77 1.06 -39.65 -18.80
CA GLU A 77 2.33 -38.91 -18.73
C GLU A 77 2.14 -37.40 -18.78
N PHE A 78 1.16 -36.89 -19.53
CA PHE A 78 0.90 -35.44 -19.67
C PHE A 78 0.04 -34.85 -18.55
N ARG A 79 -0.76 -35.65 -17.83
CA ARG A 79 -1.43 -35.20 -16.59
C ARG A 79 -0.43 -34.86 -15.48
N LYS A 80 0.77 -35.46 -15.52
CA LYS A 80 1.88 -35.20 -14.59
C LYS A 80 2.70 -33.96 -14.99
N PHE A 81 2.34 -33.28 -16.08
CA PHE A 81 3.00 -32.05 -16.50
C PHE A 81 2.58 -30.92 -15.54
N PRO A 82 3.53 -30.20 -14.90
CA PRO A 82 3.17 -29.11 -14.00
C PRO A 82 2.54 -27.96 -14.79
N PRO A 83 1.43 -27.36 -14.34
CA PRO A 83 0.80 -26.26 -15.05
C PRO A 83 1.80 -25.11 -15.20
N PHE A 84 1.85 -24.50 -16.39
CA PHE A 84 2.72 -23.36 -16.61
C PHE A 84 2.27 -22.17 -15.76
N PRO A 85 3.22 -21.40 -15.20
CA PRO A 85 2.87 -20.12 -14.60
C PRO A 85 2.28 -19.22 -15.69
N SER A 86 1.23 -18.45 -15.37
CA SER A 86 0.63 -17.47 -16.27
C SER A 86 1.51 -16.21 -16.40
N GLU A 87 2.74 -16.42 -16.85
CA GLU A 87 3.78 -15.43 -17.04
C GLU A 87 4.03 -15.22 -18.53
N TYR A 88 4.27 -13.97 -18.92
CA TYR A 88 4.54 -13.61 -20.30
C TYR A 88 6.00 -13.17 -20.43
N GLY A 89 6.61 -13.49 -21.57
CA GLY A 89 7.92 -12.95 -21.94
C GLY A 89 7.86 -11.43 -22.03
N ALA A 90 9.02 -10.78 -21.81
CA ALA A 90 9.14 -9.33 -21.90
C ALA A 90 8.97 -8.77 -23.32
N TYR A 91 9.00 -9.64 -24.34
CA TYR A 91 8.86 -9.30 -25.75
C TYR A 91 7.76 -10.14 -26.39
N SER A 92 7.05 -9.58 -27.35
CA SER A 92 6.11 -10.34 -28.18
C SER A 92 6.84 -11.41 -29.02
N GLU A 93 6.14 -12.49 -29.39
CA GLU A 93 6.70 -13.53 -30.26
C GLU A 93 7.25 -12.95 -31.57
N LYS A 94 6.54 -11.97 -32.16
CA LYS A 94 6.97 -11.25 -33.37
C LYS A 94 8.30 -10.53 -33.14
N ALA A 95 8.48 -9.89 -31.99
CA ALA A 95 9.70 -9.20 -31.65
C ALA A 95 10.87 -10.17 -31.39
N ILE A 96 10.62 -11.25 -30.66
CA ILE A 96 11.61 -12.30 -30.41
C ILE A 96 12.10 -12.89 -31.75
N LYS A 97 11.19 -13.23 -32.66
CA LYS A 97 11.54 -13.79 -33.98
C LYS A 97 12.45 -12.86 -34.78
N ARG A 98 12.23 -11.55 -34.74
CA ARG A 98 13.09 -10.56 -35.42
C ARG A 98 14.44 -10.39 -34.73
N LEU A 99 14.46 -10.21 -33.41
CA LEU A 99 15.70 -10.05 -32.64
C LEU A 99 16.62 -11.25 -32.81
N LEU A 100 16.08 -12.48 -32.75
CA LEU A 100 16.84 -13.70 -32.91
C LEU A 100 17.56 -13.81 -34.26
N GLN A 101 17.05 -13.16 -35.33
CA GLN A 101 17.73 -13.17 -36.63
C GLN A 101 19.08 -12.46 -36.58
N LEU A 102 19.27 -11.45 -35.71
CA LEU A 102 20.54 -10.73 -35.55
C LEU A 102 21.36 -11.21 -34.34
N MET A 103 20.73 -11.86 -33.37
CA MET A 103 21.41 -12.38 -32.16
C MET A 103 22.07 -13.74 -32.37
N ARG A 104 21.64 -14.53 -33.37
CA ARG A 104 22.24 -15.84 -33.68
C ARG A 104 23.64 -15.68 -34.26
N LEU A 105 24.47 -16.70 -34.10
CA LEU A 105 25.88 -16.74 -34.50
C LEU A 105 26.19 -18.00 -35.33
N GLY A 106 27.14 -17.86 -36.26
CA GLY A 106 27.70 -18.98 -37.02
C GLY A 106 26.62 -19.77 -37.77
N LYS A 107 26.62 -21.10 -37.62
CA LYS A 107 25.69 -22.00 -38.31
C LYS A 107 24.20 -21.77 -38.04
N TYR A 108 23.86 -21.03 -36.97
CA TYR A 108 22.47 -20.72 -36.62
C TYR A 108 22.01 -19.38 -37.19
N TRP A 109 22.92 -18.58 -37.74
CA TRP A 109 22.61 -17.31 -38.38
C TRP A 109 22.40 -17.50 -39.88
N ASN A 110 21.39 -16.82 -40.44
CA ASN A 110 21.07 -16.88 -41.86
C ASN A 110 20.58 -15.52 -42.34
N TRP A 111 21.36 -14.87 -43.22
CA TRP A 111 21.03 -13.57 -43.81
C TRP A 111 19.68 -13.57 -44.54
N ASN A 112 19.36 -14.63 -45.28
CA ASN A 112 18.12 -14.71 -46.05
C ASN A 112 16.88 -14.89 -45.18
N ALA A 113 17.05 -15.31 -43.91
CA ALA A 113 15.97 -15.39 -42.95
C ALA A 113 15.61 -14.02 -42.35
N ILE A 114 16.45 -12.99 -42.53
CA ILE A 114 16.19 -11.63 -42.05
C ILE A 114 15.08 -10.99 -42.89
N ASP A 115 14.11 -10.34 -42.24
CA ASP A 115 13.03 -9.66 -42.95
C ASP A 115 13.56 -8.54 -43.86
N SER A 116 12.86 -8.28 -44.98
CA SER A 116 13.32 -7.32 -46.00
C SER A 116 13.59 -5.93 -45.43
N LYS A 117 12.69 -5.42 -44.57
CA LYS A 117 12.85 -4.09 -43.98
C LYS A 117 14.12 -3.99 -43.12
N THR A 118 14.41 -5.01 -42.33
CA THR A 118 15.63 -5.05 -41.52
C THR A 118 16.89 -5.15 -42.41
N ARG A 119 16.85 -5.93 -43.50
CA ARG A 119 17.96 -5.99 -44.47
C ARG A 119 18.21 -4.64 -45.14
N ASP A 120 17.15 -3.96 -45.57
CA ASP A 120 17.26 -2.63 -46.17
C ASP A 120 17.87 -1.61 -45.19
N ARG A 121 17.44 -1.64 -43.92
CA ARG A 121 18.03 -0.81 -42.86
C ARG A 121 19.51 -1.10 -42.66
N ILE A 122 19.90 -2.37 -42.61
CA ILE A 122 21.32 -2.76 -42.47
C ILE A 122 22.14 -2.23 -43.65
N SER A 123 21.65 -2.39 -44.88
CA SER A 123 22.31 -1.85 -46.07
C SER A 123 22.49 -0.32 -46.02
N LYS A 124 21.50 0.41 -45.50
CA LYS A 124 21.59 1.88 -45.30
C LYS A 124 22.52 2.30 -44.16
N ILE A 125 22.64 1.46 -43.12
CA ILE A 125 23.62 1.66 -42.04
C ILE A 125 25.04 1.49 -42.60
N ILE A 126 25.28 0.44 -43.39
CA ILE A 126 26.58 0.14 -44.01
C ILE A 126 26.97 1.20 -45.05
N SER A 127 26.05 1.55 -45.96
CA SER A 127 26.32 2.51 -47.05
C SER A 127 26.41 3.96 -46.58
N GLY A 128 25.92 4.29 -45.38
CA GLY A 128 25.84 5.67 -44.91
C GLY A 128 24.72 6.50 -45.55
N GLU A 129 23.87 5.90 -46.38
CA GLU A 129 22.75 6.59 -47.03
C GLU A 129 21.77 7.17 -46.00
N TYR A 130 21.38 8.43 -46.15
CA TYR A 130 20.43 9.08 -45.25
C TYR A 130 19.06 8.40 -45.28
N ASP A 131 18.48 8.15 -44.09
CA ASP A 131 17.12 7.62 -43.93
C ASP A 131 16.50 8.28 -42.70
N GLU A 132 15.34 8.90 -42.88
CA GLU A 132 14.59 9.55 -41.80
C GLU A 132 14.23 8.57 -40.66
N ASN A 133 14.16 7.27 -40.95
CA ASN A 133 13.84 6.21 -40.00
C ASN A 133 15.06 5.62 -39.27
N ILE A 134 16.28 6.13 -39.54
CA ILE A 134 17.53 5.69 -38.91
C ILE A 134 18.19 6.89 -38.24
N LYS A 135 18.07 6.98 -36.91
CA LYS A 135 18.67 8.08 -36.15
C LYS A 135 20.20 8.01 -36.14
N ASN A 136 20.84 9.17 -36.05
CA ASN A 136 22.31 9.28 -35.96
C ASN A 136 22.90 8.42 -34.82
N ARG A 137 22.21 8.34 -33.69
CA ARG A 137 22.60 7.50 -32.55
C ARG A 137 22.73 6.01 -32.91
N VAL A 138 21.90 5.50 -33.83
CA VAL A 138 22.02 4.11 -34.29
C VAL A 138 23.29 3.93 -35.10
N ARG A 139 23.62 4.90 -35.96
CA ARG A 139 24.88 4.91 -36.73
C ARG A 139 26.10 4.99 -35.82
N GLU A 140 26.09 5.85 -34.80
CA GLU A 140 27.16 5.94 -33.80
C GLU A 140 27.37 4.61 -33.06
N LYS A 141 26.27 3.92 -32.71
CA LYS A 141 26.33 2.64 -32.00
C LYS A 141 26.72 1.46 -32.88
N ALA A 142 26.35 1.51 -34.15
CA ALA A 142 26.65 0.51 -35.16
C ALA A 142 27.90 0.86 -35.98
N ILE A 143 28.70 1.85 -35.57
CA ILE A 143 29.81 2.39 -36.35
C ILE A 143 30.87 1.33 -36.71
N ASN A 144 30.99 0.30 -35.87
CA ASN A 144 31.91 -0.81 -36.08
C ASN A 144 31.31 -1.95 -36.95
N LEU A 145 30.05 -1.83 -37.39
CA LEU A 145 29.33 -2.84 -38.18
C LEU A 145 29.36 -2.48 -39.68
N THR A 146 30.52 -2.61 -40.29
CA THR A 146 30.77 -2.23 -41.69
C THR A 146 30.39 -3.30 -42.74
N GLU A 147 30.23 -4.56 -42.34
CA GLU A 147 29.94 -5.67 -43.25
C GLU A 147 28.67 -6.41 -42.82
N TYR A 148 28.00 -7.08 -43.77
CA TYR A 148 26.80 -7.87 -43.48
C TYR A 148 27.04 -8.93 -42.39
N ASN A 149 28.23 -9.54 -42.38
CA ASN A 149 28.62 -10.55 -41.40
C ASN A 149 28.81 -9.97 -39.99
N HIS A 150 28.92 -8.66 -39.79
CA HIS A 150 29.01 -8.05 -38.47
C HIS A 150 27.65 -8.02 -37.75
N PHE A 151 26.53 -8.21 -38.46
CA PHE A 151 25.18 -8.16 -37.90
C PHE A 151 24.67 -9.50 -37.33
N GLN A 152 25.58 -10.43 -37.08
CA GLN A 152 25.31 -11.67 -36.32
C GLN A 152 25.82 -11.53 -34.88
N GLY A 153 25.21 -12.26 -33.94
CA GLY A 153 25.63 -12.25 -32.53
C GLY A 153 25.46 -10.93 -31.80
N LEU A 154 24.61 -10.05 -32.31
CA LEU A 154 24.43 -8.74 -31.69
C LEU A 154 23.81 -8.91 -30.28
N PRO A 155 24.28 -8.17 -29.27
CA PRO A 155 23.60 -8.14 -27.98
C PRO A 155 22.20 -7.54 -28.15
N ILE A 156 21.24 -7.96 -27.30
CA ILE A 156 19.82 -7.55 -27.36
C ILE A 156 19.68 -6.05 -27.59
N TRP A 157 20.48 -5.27 -26.88
CA TRP A 157 20.41 -3.82 -26.93
C TRP A 157 20.71 -3.27 -28.31
N LEU A 158 21.73 -3.81 -29.00
CA LEU A 158 22.18 -3.36 -30.31
C LEU A 158 21.27 -3.91 -31.42
N ALA A 159 20.88 -5.19 -31.33
CA ALA A 159 19.87 -5.78 -32.22
C ALA A 159 18.56 -4.97 -32.20
N SER A 160 18.14 -4.48 -31.03
CA SER A 160 16.95 -3.64 -30.91
C SER A 160 17.10 -2.30 -31.62
N TYR A 161 18.27 -1.64 -31.54
CA TYR A 161 18.53 -0.41 -32.30
C TYR A 161 18.55 -0.64 -33.81
N VAL A 162 19.16 -1.73 -34.29
CA VAL A 162 19.21 -2.04 -35.73
C VAL A 162 17.80 -2.30 -36.28
N ILE A 163 16.97 -3.05 -35.56
CA ILE A 163 15.62 -3.43 -36.05
C ILE A 163 14.59 -2.33 -35.83
N TYR A 164 14.61 -1.69 -34.66
CA TYR A 164 13.53 -0.82 -34.17
C TYR A 164 13.93 0.64 -33.95
N ASP A 165 15.19 1.02 -34.17
CA ASP A 165 15.73 2.34 -33.83
C ASP A 165 15.73 2.66 -32.32
N ARG A 166 15.46 1.66 -31.45
CA ARG A 166 15.27 1.88 -30.01
C ARG A 166 15.59 0.64 -29.18
N HIS A 167 15.84 0.86 -27.89
CA HIS A 167 16.19 -0.18 -26.93
C HIS A 167 15.01 -0.72 -26.09
N SER A 168 13.89 0.01 -26.02
CA SER A 168 12.78 -0.31 -25.10
C SER A 168 11.42 -0.27 -25.80
N GLU A 169 10.54 -1.21 -25.42
CA GLU A 169 9.18 -1.38 -25.95
C GLU A 169 8.14 -0.35 -25.47
N ALA A 170 8.51 0.65 -24.65
CA ALA A 170 7.54 1.65 -24.19
C ALA A 170 6.80 2.26 -25.41
N ASP A 171 5.50 1.98 -25.49
CA ASP A 171 4.60 2.43 -26.54
C ASP A 171 4.78 3.92 -26.76
N ILE A 172 4.86 4.31 -28.04
CA ILE A 172 4.83 5.66 -28.61
C ILE A 172 5.26 6.73 -27.60
N ALA A 173 6.56 7.01 -27.57
CA ALA A 173 7.10 8.23 -26.98
C ALA A 173 6.51 9.43 -27.74
N GLY A 174 5.32 9.86 -27.33
CA GLY A 174 4.66 11.06 -27.81
C GLY A 174 5.09 12.25 -26.97
N LYS A 175 5.25 13.40 -27.63
CA LYS A 175 5.33 14.69 -26.95
C LYS A 175 3.92 15.27 -26.85
N TRP A 176 3.49 15.66 -25.67
CA TRP A 176 2.27 16.43 -25.45
C TRP A 176 2.67 17.90 -25.55
N ASN A 177 2.36 18.53 -26.67
CA ASN A 177 2.76 19.91 -26.94
C ASN A 177 1.73 20.91 -26.40
N SER A 178 0.55 20.43 -26.03
CA SER A 178 -0.60 21.27 -25.67
C SER A 178 -1.41 20.69 -24.52
N VAL A 179 -2.28 21.52 -23.96
CA VAL A 179 -3.19 21.13 -22.87
C VAL A 179 -4.23 20.11 -23.37
N GLU A 180 -4.64 20.24 -24.63
CA GLU A 180 -5.60 19.39 -25.31
C GLU A 180 -5.10 17.94 -25.41
N ASP A 181 -3.81 17.73 -25.67
CA ASP A 181 -3.19 16.39 -25.72
C ASP A 181 -3.33 15.67 -24.36
N LEU A 182 -3.11 16.41 -23.27
CA LEU A 182 -3.23 15.90 -21.91
C LEU A 182 -4.71 15.64 -21.56
N GLU A 183 -5.63 16.51 -21.96
CA GLU A 183 -7.07 16.31 -21.76
C GLU A 183 -7.59 15.08 -22.51
N GLN A 184 -7.17 14.89 -23.76
CA GLN A 184 -7.50 13.70 -24.54
C GLN A 184 -6.99 12.42 -23.88
N TYR A 185 -5.81 12.44 -23.28
CA TYR A 185 -5.31 11.31 -22.48
C TYR A 185 -6.20 11.04 -21.26
N LEU A 186 -6.56 12.09 -20.50
CA LEU A 186 -7.41 11.97 -19.31
C LEU A 186 -8.83 11.45 -19.63
N GLU A 187 -9.40 11.84 -20.77
CA GLU A 187 -10.70 11.36 -21.24
C GLU A 187 -10.68 9.89 -21.67
N ASN A 188 -9.61 9.49 -22.36
CA ASN A 188 -9.42 8.11 -22.82
C ASN A 188 -8.90 7.17 -21.71
N PHE A 189 -8.53 7.71 -20.55
CA PHE A 189 -8.00 6.93 -19.45
C PHE A 189 -9.10 6.00 -18.89
N LYS A 190 -9.01 4.71 -19.23
CA LYS A 190 -9.97 3.70 -18.76
C LYS A 190 -9.85 3.50 -17.26
N GLN A 191 -10.96 3.67 -16.55
CA GLN A 191 -11.03 3.38 -15.13
C GLN A 191 -10.73 1.89 -14.86
N HIS A 192 -9.87 1.60 -13.86
CA HIS A 192 -9.37 0.25 -13.55
C HIS A 192 -8.42 -0.35 -14.60
N SER A 193 -7.84 0.47 -15.48
CA SER A 193 -6.74 0.04 -16.35
C SER A 193 -5.50 -0.34 -15.55
N LEU A 194 -5.27 0.30 -14.40
CA LEU A 194 -4.22 -0.05 -13.47
C LEU A 194 -4.73 -1.02 -12.40
N ARG A 195 -3.91 -2.01 -12.03
CA ARG A 195 -4.24 -3.00 -10.99
C ARG A 195 -4.49 -2.39 -9.61
N ASN A 196 -4.04 -1.16 -9.37
CA ASN A 196 -4.23 -0.46 -8.10
C ASN A 196 -4.98 0.87 -8.30
N PRO A 197 -6.20 1.02 -7.74
CA PRO A 197 -7.01 2.23 -7.89
C PRO A 197 -6.43 3.47 -7.18
N ILE A 198 -5.60 3.29 -6.14
CA ILE A 198 -4.93 4.41 -5.47
C ILE A 198 -3.91 5.05 -6.43
N VAL A 199 -3.17 4.21 -7.15
CA VAL A 199 -2.18 4.66 -8.14
C VAL A 199 -2.86 5.46 -9.24
N GLU A 200 -3.95 4.93 -9.79
CA GLU A 200 -4.77 5.60 -10.79
C GLU A 200 -5.27 6.96 -10.30
N GLN A 201 -5.78 7.03 -9.07
CA GLN A 201 -6.24 8.28 -8.47
C GLN A 201 -5.10 9.30 -8.31
N VAL A 202 -3.94 8.89 -7.81
CA VAL A 202 -2.80 9.80 -7.62
C VAL A 202 -2.32 10.32 -8.97
N VAL A 203 -2.14 9.43 -9.96
CA VAL A 203 -1.66 9.80 -11.30
C VAL A 203 -2.60 10.77 -11.99
N THR A 204 -3.90 10.49 -11.99
CA THR A 204 -4.89 11.35 -12.62
C THR A 204 -4.98 12.71 -11.95
N GLU A 205 -4.89 12.78 -10.61
CA GLU A 205 -4.85 14.06 -9.92
C GLU A 205 -3.55 14.83 -10.17
N THR A 206 -2.39 14.18 -10.22
CA THR A 206 -1.13 14.83 -10.60
C THR A 206 -1.22 15.45 -11.98
N LEU A 207 -1.70 14.70 -12.99
CA LEU A 207 -1.86 15.22 -14.35
C LEU A 207 -2.84 16.40 -14.40
N ARG A 208 -3.92 16.34 -13.61
CA ARG A 208 -4.88 17.44 -13.49
C ARG A 208 -4.31 18.68 -12.81
N VAL A 209 -3.39 18.53 -11.86
CA VAL A 209 -2.65 19.66 -11.28
C VAL A 209 -1.75 20.27 -12.36
N VAL A 210 -0.98 19.46 -13.07
CA VAL A 210 -0.08 19.93 -14.15
C VAL A 210 -0.87 20.67 -15.22
N ARG A 211 -2.01 20.11 -15.63
CA ARG A 211 -2.94 20.75 -16.57
C ARG A 211 -3.42 22.12 -16.09
N ASP A 212 -3.86 22.23 -14.84
CA ASP A 212 -4.37 23.49 -14.30
C ASP A 212 -3.24 24.53 -14.19
N ILE A 213 -2.01 24.10 -13.82
CA ILE A 213 -0.82 24.98 -13.83
C ILE A 213 -0.54 25.47 -15.26
N TRP A 214 -0.62 24.58 -16.25
CA TRP A 214 -0.42 24.94 -17.65
C TRP A 214 -1.46 25.96 -18.14
N LYS A 215 -2.74 25.77 -17.78
CA LYS A 215 -3.80 26.72 -18.12
C LYS A 215 -3.62 28.08 -17.42
N GLN A 216 -3.35 28.07 -16.11
CA GLN A 216 -3.30 29.31 -15.32
C GLN A 216 -2.02 30.12 -15.57
N TYR A 217 -0.86 29.48 -15.55
CA TYR A 217 0.43 30.18 -15.63
C TYR A 217 1.04 30.14 -17.02
N GLY A 218 0.75 29.10 -17.81
CA GLY A 218 1.21 28.99 -19.19
C GLY A 218 0.23 29.49 -20.23
N GLN A 219 -0.97 29.91 -19.83
CA GLN A 219 -2.02 30.40 -20.75
C GLN A 219 -2.34 29.44 -21.92
N GLY A 220 -2.03 28.16 -21.77
CA GLY A 220 -2.15 27.16 -22.85
C GLY A 220 -1.08 27.24 -23.94
N GLU A 221 -0.01 28.01 -23.74
CA GLU A 221 1.11 28.08 -24.68
C GLU A 221 1.75 26.70 -24.89
N LYS A 222 2.16 26.44 -26.13
CA LYS A 222 2.84 25.19 -26.47
C LYS A 222 4.18 25.12 -25.76
N ASP A 223 4.55 23.93 -25.31
CA ASP A 223 5.86 23.66 -24.67
C ASP A 223 6.17 24.54 -23.44
N PHE A 224 5.15 24.95 -22.68
CA PHE A 224 5.30 25.79 -21.49
C PHE A 224 6.29 25.24 -20.45
N PHE A 225 6.28 23.92 -20.22
CA PHE A 225 7.17 23.31 -19.24
C PHE A 225 8.54 22.99 -19.84
N SER A 226 9.58 23.65 -19.36
CA SER A 226 10.96 23.32 -19.74
C SER A 226 11.51 22.08 -19.00
N GLU A 227 11.14 21.92 -17.73
CA GLU A 227 11.66 20.87 -16.85
C GLU A 227 10.62 20.52 -15.77
N ILE A 228 10.52 19.24 -15.41
CA ILE A 228 9.65 18.76 -14.32
C ILE A 228 10.49 17.95 -13.33
N HIS A 229 10.44 18.34 -12.06
CA HIS A 229 11.10 17.62 -10.97
C HIS A 229 10.07 16.82 -10.19
N VAL A 230 10.39 15.55 -9.90
CA VAL A 230 9.49 14.67 -9.15
C VAL A 230 10.27 13.91 -8.09
N GLU A 231 9.87 14.05 -6.84
CA GLU A 231 10.37 13.20 -5.76
C GLU A 231 9.80 11.79 -5.89
N LEU A 232 10.70 10.81 -6.03
CA LEU A 232 10.35 9.40 -6.12
C LEU A 232 10.77 8.69 -4.84
N GLY A 233 10.03 7.63 -4.48
CA GLY A 233 10.38 6.73 -3.37
C GLY A 233 11.58 5.82 -3.67
N ARG A 234 12.68 6.40 -4.17
CA ARG A 234 13.94 5.71 -4.48
C ARG A 234 14.95 5.91 -3.34
N GLU A 235 15.87 4.98 -3.18
CA GLU A 235 17.03 5.12 -2.29
C GLU A 235 18.16 5.87 -3.00
N ILE A 236 19.08 6.49 -2.24
CA ILE A 236 20.28 7.12 -2.82
C ILE A 236 21.19 5.99 -3.34
N LYS A 237 22.08 6.29 -4.30
CA LYS A 237 23.10 5.33 -4.74
C LYS A 237 23.90 4.80 -3.55
N ASN A 238 23.89 3.48 -3.39
CA ASN A 238 24.73 2.76 -2.43
C ASN A 238 26.21 2.79 -2.87
N THR A 239 27.12 2.66 -1.92
CA THR A 239 28.57 2.62 -2.20
C THR A 239 28.95 1.40 -3.04
N ALA A 240 30.18 1.37 -3.58
CA ALA A 240 30.68 0.19 -4.29
C ALA A 240 30.75 -1.05 -3.36
N GLU A 241 31.15 -0.85 -2.10
CA GLU A 241 31.22 -1.88 -1.07
C GLU A 241 29.84 -2.39 -0.68
N ASP A 242 28.88 -1.51 -0.42
CA ASP A 242 27.49 -1.90 -0.14
C ASP A 242 26.86 -2.67 -1.29
N ARG A 243 27.11 -2.24 -2.54
CA ARG A 243 26.65 -2.96 -3.74
C ARG A 243 27.32 -4.32 -3.87
N LYS A 244 28.61 -4.42 -3.57
CA LYS A 244 29.35 -5.69 -3.57
C LYS A 244 28.81 -6.62 -2.50
N PHE A 245 28.65 -6.16 -1.26
CA PHE A 245 28.04 -6.92 -0.16
C PHE A 245 26.63 -7.39 -0.50
N LEU A 246 25.77 -6.51 -1.03
CA LEU A 246 24.41 -6.89 -1.47
C LEU A 246 24.45 -7.92 -2.61
N THR A 247 25.37 -7.76 -3.57
CA THR A 247 25.55 -8.70 -4.68
C THR A 247 26.08 -10.03 -4.20
N GLU A 248 27.05 -10.04 -3.28
CA GLU A 248 27.60 -11.24 -2.63
C GLU A 248 26.51 -11.93 -1.81
N GLN A 249 25.71 -11.19 -1.05
CA GLN A 249 24.59 -11.76 -0.30
C GLN A 249 23.56 -12.41 -1.24
N VAL A 250 23.22 -11.75 -2.36
CA VAL A 250 22.32 -12.32 -3.39
C VAL A 250 22.95 -13.54 -4.07
N THR A 251 24.24 -13.48 -4.38
CA THR A 251 24.97 -14.56 -5.06
C THR A 251 25.15 -15.76 -4.14
N ASN A 252 25.48 -15.54 -2.86
CA ASN A 252 25.54 -16.58 -1.83
C ASN A 252 24.17 -17.20 -1.62
N ASN A 253 23.11 -16.39 -1.53
CA ASN A 253 21.74 -16.90 -1.47
C ASN A 253 21.40 -17.78 -2.67
N GLU A 254 21.80 -17.36 -3.89
CA GLU A 254 21.60 -18.12 -5.12
C GLU A 254 22.43 -19.41 -5.17
N ALA A 255 23.72 -19.34 -4.82
CA ALA A 255 24.64 -20.49 -4.78
C ALA A 255 24.21 -21.51 -3.74
N THR A 256 23.79 -21.07 -2.55
CA THR A 256 23.20 -21.93 -1.54
C THR A 256 21.93 -22.59 -2.08
N ASN A 257 21.02 -21.84 -2.73
CA ASN A 257 19.83 -22.43 -3.36
C ASN A 257 20.19 -23.49 -4.43
N LEU A 258 21.22 -23.24 -5.25
CA LEU A 258 21.70 -24.18 -6.27
C LEU A 258 22.37 -25.42 -5.67
N ARG A 259 23.20 -25.25 -4.64
CA ARG A 259 23.85 -26.36 -3.92
C ARG A 259 22.81 -27.27 -3.27
N ILE A 260 21.80 -26.69 -2.66
CA ILE A 260 20.72 -27.44 -2.05
C ILE A 260 19.88 -28.16 -3.10
N LYS A 261 19.64 -27.52 -4.25
CA LYS A 261 18.99 -28.15 -5.39
C LYS A 261 19.79 -29.35 -5.91
N ALA A 262 21.11 -29.27 -5.93
CA ALA A 262 22.00 -30.37 -6.30
C ALA A 262 22.01 -31.48 -5.22
N LEU A 263 22.11 -31.13 -3.95
CA LEU A 263 22.02 -32.07 -2.82
C LEU A 263 20.69 -32.83 -2.83
N LEU A 264 19.58 -32.14 -3.09
CA LEU A 264 18.28 -32.78 -3.29
C LEU A 264 18.24 -33.67 -4.55
N ALA A 265 18.96 -33.32 -5.61
CA ALA A 265 19.08 -34.17 -6.80
C ALA A 265 19.87 -35.44 -6.53
N GLU A 266 21.00 -35.34 -5.83
CA GLU A 266 21.86 -36.44 -5.44
C GLU A 266 21.16 -37.38 -4.43
N LEU A 267 20.47 -36.82 -3.43
CA LEU A 267 19.62 -37.58 -2.51
C LEU A 267 18.46 -38.33 -3.21
N LYS A 268 18.07 -37.89 -4.41
CA LYS A 268 17.10 -38.59 -5.26
C LYS A 268 17.75 -39.68 -6.13
N GLU A 269 19.03 -39.50 -6.51
CA GLU A 269 19.75 -40.37 -7.47
C GLU A 269 20.66 -41.42 -6.80
N ASN A 270 20.91 -41.36 -5.49
CA ASN A 270 21.78 -42.30 -4.77
C ASN A 270 21.50 -43.78 -5.09
N SER A 271 22.47 -44.37 -5.77
CA SER A 271 22.49 -45.65 -6.46
C SER A 271 23.18 -46.78 -5.68
N ASP A 272 23.13 -46.74 -4.34
CA ASP A 272 23.72 -47.80 -3.48
C ASP A 272 22.67 -48.72 -2.84
N GLY A 273 21.39 -48.57 -3.21
CA GLY A 273 20.31 -49.50 -2.84
C GLY A 273 19.99 -49.62 -1.35
N LYS A 274 20.71 -48.93 -0.46
CA LYS A 274 20.56 -49.10 0.99
C LYS A 274 19.48 -48.24 1.65
N LEU A 275 18.99 -47.18 1.01
CA LEU A 275 17.81 -46.42 1.45
C LEU A 275 17.22 -45.58 0.30
N PRO A 276 16.20 -46.05 -0.43
CA PRO A 276 15.45 -45.18 -1.34
C PRO A 276 14.69 -44.13 -0.52
N VAL A 277 15.13 -42.87 -0.60
CA VAL A 277 14.36 -41.75 -0.02
C VAL A 277 13.22 -41.41 -0.99
N GLU A 278 12.11 -42.15 -0.90
CA GLU A 278 10.87 -41.79 -1.58
C GLU A 278 10.51 -40.31 -1.35
N ASN A 279 10.18 -39.58 -2.43
CA ASN A 279 9.67 -38.20 -2.43
C ASN A 279 10.66 -37.02 -2.31
N VAL A 280 11.94 -37.20 -2.64
CA VAL A 280 12.83 -36.05 -2.86
C VAL A 280 12.49 -35.37 -4.21
N ARG A 281 12.19 -34.07 -4.18
CA ARG A 281 11.85 -33.25 -5.36
C ARG A 281 12.90 -32.15 -5.54
N PRO A 282 13.96 -32.40 -6.33
CA PRO A 282 15.12 -31.51 -6.45
C PRO A 282 14.76 -30.08 -6.85
N TYR A 283 13.73 -29.93 -7.69
CA TYR A 283 13.29 -28.64 -8.21
C TYR A 283 12.19 -27.98 -7.37
N SER A 284 11.81 -28.53 -6.21
CA SER A 284 10.83 -27.92 -5.32
C SER A 284 11.45 -26.69 -4.63
N PRO A 285 10.98 -25.45 -4.92
CA PRO A 285 11.49 -24.24 -4.25
C PRO A 285 11.36 -24.34 -2.74
N THR A 286 10.38 -25.12 -2.31
CA THR A 286 10.06 -25.35 -0.92
C THR A 286 11.06 -26.24 -0.18
N GLN A 287 11.46 -27.36 -0.79
CA GLN A 287 12.48 -28.24 -0.19
C GLN A 287 13.85 -27.56 -0.22
N GLN A 288 14.13 -26.78 -1.27
CA GLN A 288 15.36 -25.98 -1.37
C GLN A 288 15.46 -24.94 -0.27
N GLU A 289 14.39 -24.19 -0.03
CA GLU A 289 14.37 -23.17 1.01
C GLU A 289 14.38 -23.79 2.42
N ALA A 290 13.81 -24.97 2.62
CA ALA A 290 13.84 -25.68 3.90
C ALA A 290 15.26 -26.13 4.29
N LEU A 291 15.99 -26.75 3.36
CA LEU A 291 17.39 -27.15 3.57
C LEU A 291 18.33 -25.94 3.72
N ARG A 292 18.04 -24.81 3.05
CA ARG A 292 18.84 -23.59 3.20
C ARG A 292 18.81 -23.07 4.61
N ILE A 293 17.62 -23.03 5.18
CA ILE A 293 17.42 -22.46 6.50
C ILE A 293 17.86 -23.45 7.57
N TYR A 294 17.78 -24.76 7.27
CA TYR A 294 18.41 -25.79 8.08
C TYR A 294 19.94 -25.62 8.12
N GLU A 295 20.63 -25.46 6.98
CA GLU A 295 22.08 -25.24 6.95
C GLU A 295 22.50 -23.88 7.54
N ASP A 296 21.82 -22.79 7.20
CA ASP A 296 22.09 -21.46 7.78
C ASP A 296 21.84 -21.44 9.31
N GLY A 297 20.87 -22.24 9.78
CA GLY A 297 20.59 -22.46 11.19
C GLY A 297 21.69 -23.27 11.88
N VAL A 298 22.05 -24.43 11.31
CA VAL A 298 23.03 -25.38 11.87
C VAL A 298 24.46 -24.82 11.83
N LEU A 299 24.90 -24.17 10.75
CA LEU A 299 26.21 -23.50 10.66
C LEU A 299 26.39 -22.36 11.68
N SER A 300 25.29 -21.83 12.23
CA SER A 300 25.31 -20.79 13.26
C SER A 300 25.30 -21.31 14.69
N SER A 301 25.20 -22.63 14.89
CA SER A 301 25.10 -23.28 16.20
C SER A 301 25.89 -24.59 16.20
N ASN A 302 27.10 -24.57 16.77
CA ASN A 302 27.94 -25.76 17.01
C ASN A 302 27.23 -26.79 17.93
N ILE A 303 26.36 -27.64 17.40
CA ILE A 303 25.67 -28.71 18.16
C ILE A 303 25.53 -29.97 17.29
N GLU A 304 25.86 -31.13 17.87
CA GLU A 304 25.66 -32.48 17.31
C GLU A 304 24.18 -32.90 17.34
N LEU A 305 23.73 -33.61 16.31
CA LEU A 305 22.32 -33.95 16.05
C LEU A 305 22.04 -35.45 16.32
N PRO A 306 20.88 -35.80 16.93
CA PRO A 306 20.39 -37.19 17.01
C PRO A 306 19.83 -37.74 15.68
N GLU A 307 19.97 -39.06 15.48
CA GLU A 307 19.69 -39.81 14.22
C GLU A 307 18.22 -39.79 13.74
N ASP A 308 17.27 -39.35 14.56
CA ASP A 308 15.83 -39.39 14.23
C ASP A 308 15.37 -38.32 13.23
N ILE A 309 16.23 -37.33 12.93
CA ILE A 309 15.89 -36.14 12.11
C ILE A 309 15.98 -36.41 10.59
N VAL A 310 16.43 -37.59 10.16
CA VAL A 310 16.61 -37.91 8.72
C VAL A 310 15.35 -38.53 8.06
N LYS A 311 14.33 -38.93 8.82
CA LYS A 311 13.17 -39.69 8.29
C LYS A 311 11.95 -38.88 7.80
N ILE A 312 11.92 -37.54 7.91
CA ILE A 312 10.70 -36.72 7.71
C ILE A 312 10.68 -35.93 6.38
N SER A 313 11.50 -36.25 5.37
CA SER A 313 11.52 -35.49 4.09
C SER A 313 10.60 -36.03 2.98
N LYS A 314 9.57 -36.83 3.32
CA LYS A 314 8.80 -37.58 2.31
C LYS A 314 7.37 -37.04 2.05
N SER A 315 7.19 -36.33 0.92
CA SER A 315 5.96 -36.17 0.08
C SER A 315 5.27 -34.79 -0.08
N SER A 316 4.86 -34.54 -1.34
CA SER A 316 4.11 -33.41 -1.94
C SER A 316 4.77 -32.02 -1.96
N ASN A 317 4.42 -31.17 -2.95
CA ASN A 317 4.93 -29.78 -3.04
C ASN A 317 4.33 -28.98 -1.88
N PRO A 318 5.09 -28.58 -0.85
CA PRO A 318 4.48 -27.88 0.27
C PRO A 318 4.17 -26.45 -0.18
N SER A 319 2.94 -26.05 0.11
CA SER A 319 2.36 -24.75 -0.18
C SER A 319 3.21 -23.62 0.40
N LYS A 320 3.05 -22.41 -0.15
CA LYS A 320 3.68 -21.19 0.37
C LYS A 320 3.42 -20.97 1.87
N SER A 321 2.27 -21.45 2.38
CA SER A 321 1.90 -21.41 3.79
C SER A 321 2.75 -22.36 4.63
N GLU A 322 2.93 -23.60 4.19
CA GLU A 322 3.74 -24.62 4.89
C GLU A 322 5.21 -24.21 4.94
N LEU A 323 5.75 -23.70 3.83
CA LEU A 323 7.06 -23.06 3.80
C LEU A 323 7.23 -22.01 4.88
N GLN A 324 6.22 -21.16 5.00
CA GLN A 324 6.27 -20.04 5.90
C GLN A 324 6.19 -20.49 7.36
N ARG A 325 5.40 -21.53 7.67
CA ARG A 325 5.37 -22.17 9.00
C ARG A 325 6.75 -22.71 9.37
N TYR A 326 7.41 -23.41 8.44
CA TYR A 326 8.75 -23.95 8.65
C TYR A 326 9.81 -22.87 8.89
N LYS A 327 9.77 -21.80 8.09
CA LYS A 327 10.63 -20.61 8.27
C LYS A 327 10.51 -20.00 9.66
N LEU A 328 9.26 -19.78 10.10
CA LEU A 328 8.97 -19.19 11.40
C LEU A 328 9.40 -20.12 12.53
N TRP A 329 9.18 -21.43 12.39
CA TRP A 329 9.60 -22.44 13.37
C TRP A 329 11.11 -22.45 13.61
N LEU A 330 11.92 -22.37 12.54
CA LEU A 330 13.38 -22.28 12.64
C LEU A 330 13.85 -20.97 13.27
N GLU A 331 13.30 -19.83 12.83
CA GLU A 331 13.65 -18.51 13.41
C GLU A 331 13.35 -18.45 14.91
N GLN A 332 12.25 -19.09 15.33
CA GLN A 332 11.81 -19.13 16.72
C GLN A 332 12.55 -20.15 17.59
N LYS A 333 13.56 -20.84 17.03
CA LYS A 333 14.27 -21.93 17.71
C LYS A 333 13.29 -22.98 18.24
N TYR A 334 12.30 -23.31 17.42
CA TYR A 334 11.31 -24.38 17.66
C TYR A 334 10.33 -24.10 18.80
N ARG A 335 10.25 -22.87 19.32
CA ARG A 335 9.42 -22.52 20.47
C ARG A 335 8.33 -21.51 20.12
N SER A 336 7.16 -21.65 20.75
CA SER A 336 6.08 -20.69 20.64
C SER A 336 6.46 -19.38 21.34
N PRO A 337 6.20 -18.20 20.74
CA PRO A 337 6.63 -16.91 21.28
C PRO A 337 5.90 -16.51 22.56
N TYR A 338 4.67 -16.99 22.75
CA TYR A 338 3.79 -16.57 23.84
C TYR A 338 3.84 -17.51 25.05
N THR A 339 4.22 -18.77 24.83
CA THR A 339 4.20 -19.83 25.86
C THR A 339 5.57 -20.46 26.09
N GLY A 340 6.55 -20.24 25.20
CA GLY A 340 7.87 -20.88 25.25
C GLY A 340 7.85 -22.39 24.98
N SER A 341 6.66 -22.97 24.76
CA SER A 341 6.47 -24.39 24.55
C SER A 341 7.13 -24.84 23.25
N VAL A 342 7.74 -26.03 23.28
CA VAL A 342 8.34 -26.62 22.08
C VAL A 342 7.23 -27.00 21.10
N ILE A 343 7.43 -26.62 19.85
CA ILE A 343 6.58 -26.94 18.70
C ILE A 343 7.19 -28.17 18.01
N PRO A 344 6.56 -29.35 18.08
CA PRO A 344 7.09 -30.53 17.40
C PRO A 344 6.97 -30.39 15.88
N LEU A 345 8.02 -30.71 15.14
CA LEU A 345 8.02 -30.64 13.67
C LEU A 345 6.87 -31.47 13.06
N GLY A 346 6.60 -32.65 13.61
CA GLY A 346 5.50 -33.52 13.16
C GLY A 346 4.10 -32.91 13.31
N ARG A 347 3.93 -31.85 14.11
CA ARG A 347 2.66 -31.12 14.28
C ARG A 347 2.68 -29.71 13.70
N LEU A 348 3.81 -29.23 13.20
CA LEU A 348 3.93 -27.87 12.65
C LEU A 348 2.95 -27.59 11.49
N PHE A 349 2.65 -28.62 10.71
CA PHE A 349 1.78 -28.54 9.54
C PHE A 349 0.33 -28.92 9.83
N THR A 350 -0.01 -29.27 11.07
CA THR A 350 -1.40 -29.58 11.47
C THR A 350 -2.17 -28.30 11.79
N GLU A 351 -3.46 -28.44 12.09
CA GLU A 351 -4.31 -27.33 12.55
C GLU A 351 -4.01 -26.91 13.99
N ASP A 352 -3.16 -27.64 14.71
CA ASP A 352 -2.76 -27.32 16.09
C ASP A 352 -1.91 -26.05 16.18
N TYR A 353 -1.27 -25.66 15.07
CA TYR A 353 -0.41 -24.49 14.99
C TYR A 353 -0.79 -23.60 13.80
N GLN A 354 -0.80 -22.29 14.04
CA GLN A 354 -1.17 -21.28 13.05
C GLN A 354 -0.16 -20.14 12.99
N ILE A 355 0.00 -19.60 11.77
CA ILE A 355 0.74 -18.36 11.59
C ILE A 355 -0.10 -17.23 12.18
N GLU A 356 0.46 -16.58 13.18
CA GLU A 356 -0.11 -15.50 13.94
C GLU A 356 0.51 -14.16 13.49
N HIS A 357 -0.30 -13.09 13.55
CA HIS A 357 0.14 -11.72 13.27
C HIS A 357 0.34 -10.94 14.57
N ILE A 358 1.62 -10.78 14.97
CA ILE A 358 2.03 -10.15 16.24
C ILE A 358 1.23 -8.86 16.48
N ILE A 359 1.19 -8.01 15.45
CA ILE A 359 0.29 -6.87 15.34
C ILE A 359 -0.90 -7.29 14.45
N PRO A 360 -2.14 -7.33 14.98
CA PRO A 360 -3.30 -7.83 14.24
C PRO A 360 -3.58 -7.06 12.96
N LYS A 361 -3.85 -7.77 11.86
CA LYS A 361 -4.18 -7.18 10.54
C LYS A 361 -5.31 -6.16 10.58
N SER A 362 -6.31 -6.38 11.45
CA SER A 362 -7.44 -5.48 11.60
C SER A 362 -7.07 -4.13 12.22
N ARG A 363 -5.95 -4.06 12.95
CA ARG A 363 -5.45 -2.83 13.58
C ARG A 363 -4.25 -2.25 12.83
N TYR A 364 -3.44 -3.08 12.19
CA TYR A 364 -2.28 -2.66 11.39
C TYR A 364 -2.07 -3.61 10.21
N PHE A 365 -2.16 -3.09 9.00
CA PHE A 365 -2.03 -3.91 7.78
C PHE A 365 -0.56 -4.19 7.44
N ASP A 366 0.08 -5.07 8.22
CA ASP A 366 1.43 -5.58 7.97
C ASP A 366 1.42 -7.09 7.83
N ASP A 367 1.65 -7.56 6.60
CA ASP A 367 1.79 -8.98 6.28
C ASP A 367 3.25 -9.39 6.06
N SER A 368 4.20 -8.55 6.47
CA SER A 368 5.63 -8.86 6.41
C SER A 368 5.99 -10.05 7.29
N PHE A 369 7.09 -10.72 6.95
CA PHE A 369 7.60 -11.84 7.72
C PHE A 369 7.98 -11.43 9.16
N ASN A 370 8.35 -10.16 9.38
CA ASN A 370 8.70 -9.61 10.69
C ASN A 370 7.48 -9.38 11.62
N ASN A 371 6.27 -9.37 11.07
CA ASN A 371 5.02 -9.31 11.85
C ASN A 371 4.36 -10.68 12.03
N LYS A 372 5.07 -11.77 11.71
CA LYS A 372 4.51 -13.13 11.76
C LYS A 372 5.31 -14.03 12.67
N VAL A 373 4.60 -14.90 13.38
CA VAL A 373 5.14 -15.97 14.24
C VAL A 373 4.25 -17.21 14.10
N ILE A 374 4.75 -18.36 14.53
CA ILE A 374 3.99 -19.61 14.63
C ILE A 374 3.73 -19.89 16.11
N CYS A 375 2.46 -20.08 16.47
CA CYS A 375 2.03 -20.43 17.84
C CYS A 375 0.86 -21.42 17.79
N GLU A 376 0.48 -21.92 18.96
CA GLU A 376 -0.67 -22.81 19.14
C GLU A 376 -1.96 -22.11 18.67
N SER A 377 -2.80 -22.81 17.91
CA SER A 377 -4.03 -22.25 17.35
C SER A 377 -5.00 -21.75 18.42
N ALA A 378 -5.08 -22.42 19.57
CA ALA A 378 -5.89 -21.99 20.71
C ALA A 378 -5.38 -20.65 21.29
N VAL A 379 -4.05 -20.49 21.40
CA VAL A 379 -3.41 -19.25 21.87
C VAL A 379 -3.62 -18.10 20.86
N ASN A 380 -3.53 -18.39 19.55
CA ASN A 380 -3.83 -17.45 18.48
C ASN A 380 -5.30 -16.95 18.54
N GLN A 381 -6.25 -17.87 18.77
CA GLN A 381 -7.67 -17.53 18.92
C GLN A 381 -7.93 -16.66 20.15
N LEU A 382 -7.28 -16.97 21.29
CA LEU A 382 -7.41 -16.19 22.51
C LEU A 382 -6.83 -14.77 22.36
N LYS A 383 -5.74 -14.62 21.60
CA LYS A 383 -5.14 -13.30 21.32
C LYS A 383 -6.04 -12.39 20.48
N ASP A 384 -6.75 -12.93 19.49
CA ASP A 384 -7.65 -12.22 18.58
C ASP A 384 -7.07 -10.89 18.05
N LYS A 385 -7.56 -9.74 18.57
CA LYS A 385 -7.20 -8.38 18.13
C LYS A 385 -6.23 -7.66 19.08
N LEU A 386 -5.64 -8.35 20.04
CA LEU A 386 -4.65 -7.78 20.96
C LEU A 386 -3.26 -7.76 20.32
N LEU A 387 -2.41 -6.81 20.72
CA LEU A 387 -0.98 -6.84 20.42
C LEU A 387 -0.29 -8.00 21.16
N GLY A 388 0.89 -8.42 20.70
CA GLY A 388 1.68 -9.47 21.36
C GLY A 388 1.90 -9.18 22.86
N LEU A 389 2.40 -8.00 23.21
CA LEU A 389 2.62 -7.63 24.62
C LEU A 389 1.32 -7.32 25.38
N GLU A 390 0.32 -6.73 24.72
CA GLU A 390 -1.01 -6.48 25.29
C GLU A 390 -1.70 -7.79 25.69
N PHE A 391 -1.56 -8.83 24.85
CA PHE A 391 -2.06 -10.17 25.11
C PHE A 391 -1.42 -10.79 26.36
N ILE A 392 -0.09 -10.71 26.48
CA ILE A 392 0.65 -11.22 27.65
C ILE A 392 0.27 -10.46 28.93
N LYS A 393 0.06 -9.14 28.85
CA LYS A 393 -0.39 -8.33 29.99
C LYS A 393 -1.81 -8.69 30.43
N LYS A 394 -2.69 -9.08 29.50
CA LYS A 394 -4.09 -9.44 29.78
C LYS A 394 -4.25 -10.84 30.35
N TYR A 395 -3.44 -11.81 29.90
CA TYR A 395 -3.58 -13.22 30.27
C TYR A 395 -2.29 -13.84 30.85
N PRO A 396 -1.63 -13.21 31.84
CA PRO A 396 -0.39 -13.74 32.40
C PRO A 396 -0.64 -15.06 33.15
N GLY A 397 0.12 -16.11 32.85
CA GLY A 397 0.02 -17.41 33.54
C GLY A 397 -1.27 -18.19 33.26
N GLN A 398 -2.12 -17.74 32.32
CA GLN A 398 -3.34 -18.47 32.00
C GLN A 398 -3.00 -19.79 31.30
N LYS A 399 -3.66 -20.85 31.76
CA LYS A 399 -3.59 -22.18 31.16
C LYS A 399 -4.60 -22.31 30.03
N VAL A 400 -4.11 -22.58 28.83
CA VAL A 400 -4.91 -22.74 27.62
C VAL A 400 -4.88 -24.20 27.20
N GLU A 401 -6.06 -24.79 27.04
CA GLU A 401 -6.20 -26.14 26.51
C GLU A 401 -6.02 -26.13 24.99
N CYS A 402 -5.03 -26.87 24.50
CA CYS A 402 -4.74 -27.10 23.09
C CYS A 402 -5.23 -28.49 22.69
N GLY A 403 -5.25 -28.77 21.38
CA GLY A 403 -5.69 -30.06 20.83
C GLY A 403 -5.05 -31.28 21.55
N MET A 404 -5.88 -32.32 21.76
CA MET A 404 -5.54 -33.57 22.44
C MET A 404 -5.21 -33.46 23.95
N GLY A 405 -5.79 -32.49 24.66
CA GLY A 405 -5.64 -32.36 26.12
C GLY A 405 -4.28 -31.82 26.58
N LYS A 406 -3.49 -31.23 25.66
CA LYS A 406 -2.24 -30.55 26.00
C LYS A 406 -2.57 -29.17 26.56
N VAL A 407 -2.17 -28.90 27.80
CA VAL A 407 -2.33 -27.58 28.41
C VAL A 407 -1.02 -26.81 28.29
N VAL A 408 -1.08 -25.58 27.76
CA VAL A 408 0.07 -24.66 27.70
C VAL A 408 -0.19 -23.44 28.56
N GLU A 409 0.86 -22.91 29.18
CA GLU A 409 0.78 -21.72 30.03
C GLU A 409 1.30 -20.50 29.27
N ILE A 410 0.56 -19.40 29.32
CA ILE A 410 1.00 -18.11 28.77
C ILE A 410 2.07 -17.51 29.68
N PHE A 411 3.14 -16.97 29.10
CA PHE A 411 4.22 -16.36 29.87
C PHE A 411 3.74 -15.24 30.80
N SER A 412 4.44 -15.06 31.93
CA SER A 412 4.38 -13.80 32.67
C SER A 412 5.01 -12.67 31.84
N VAL A 413 4.68 -11.42 32.17
CA VAL A 413 5.19 -10.25 31.44
C VAL A 413 6.73 -10.20 31.44
N GLU A 414 7.36 -10.48 32.58
CA GLU A 414 8.81 -10.49 32.73
C GLU A 414 9.46 -11.64 31.94
N ALA A 415 8.90 -12.86 32.05
CA ALA A 415 9.39 -14.02 31.33
C ALA A 415 9.30 -13.82 29.81
N TYR A 416 8.19 -13.26 29.32
CA TYR A 416 8.01 -12.94 27.90
C TYR A 416 9.03 -11.91 27.40
N GLN A 417 9.26 -10.83 28.16
CA GLN A 417 10.22 -9.80 27.76
C GLN A 417 11.66 -10.35 27.68
N THR A 418 12.06 -11.18 28.63
CA THR A 418 13.37 -11.84 28.63
C THR A 418 13.49 -12.81 27.45
N PHE A 419 12.48 -13.68 27.27
CA PHE A 419 12.42 -14.62 26.15
C PHE A 419 12.56 -13.91 24.79
N VAL A 420 11.81 -12.81 24.60
CA VAL A 420 11.83 -12.06 23.35
C VAL A 420 13.20 -11.38 23.11
N LYS A 421 13.83 -10.84 24.17
CA LYS A 421 15.16 -10.21 24.06
C LYS A 421 16.25 -11.21 23.68
N GLU A 422 16.20 -12.42 24.21
CA GLU A 422 17.19 -13.48 23.98
C GLU A 422 16.98 -14.20 22.65
N HIS A 423 15.75 -14.63 22.35
CA HIS A 423 15.46 -15.46 21.18
C HIS A 423 15.41 -14.66 19.87
N TYR A 424 15.09 -13.36 19.92
CA TYR A 424 15.02 -12.48 18.75
C TYR A 424 16.11 -11.39 18.73
N ALA A 425 17.22 -11.60 19.43
CA ALA A 425 18.33 -10.63 19.51
C ALA A 425 18.86 -10.18 18.14
N LYS A 426 18.93 -11.11 17.18
CA LYS A 426 19.42 -10.86 15.81
C LYS A 426 18.38 -10.14 14.92
N ASN A 427 17.07 -10.28 15.20
CA ASN A 427 16.00 -9.65 14.41
C ASN A 427 15.38 -8.45 15.17
N LYS A 428 16.05 -7.29 15.08
CA LYS A 428 15.66 -6.06 15.80
C LYS A 428 14.20 -5.64 15.53
N THR A 429 13.73 -5.77 14.30
CA THR A 429 12.37 -5.35 13.90
C THR A 429 11.30 -6.26 14.47
N LYS A 430 11.46 -7.59 14.37
CA LYS A 430 10.50 -8.54 14.95
C LYS A 430 10.44 -8.43 16.48
N ARG A 431 11.59 -8.22 17.12
CA ARG A 431 11.70 -7.96 18.56
C ARG A 431 10.92 -6.71 18.98
N GLN A 432 11.04 -5.62 18.23
CA GLN A 432 10.28 -4.40 18.48
C GLN A 432 8.77 -4.62 18.33
N ASN A 433 8.33 -5.37 17.32
CA ASN A 433 6.91 -5.69 17.12
C ASN A 433 6.34 -6.54 18.26
N LEU A 434 7.09 -7.54 18.75
CA LEU A 434 6.68 -8.41 19.87
C LEU A 434 6.54 -7.67 21.20
N LEU A 435 7.33 -6.60 21.39
CA LEU A 435 7.34 -5.75 22.59
C LEU A 435 6.55 -4.44 22.41
N LEU A 436 5.79 -4.32 21.31
CA LEU A 436 5.08 -3.11 20.97
C LEU A 436 3.87 -2.89 21.91
N GLU A 437 3.78 -1.71 22.51
CA GLU A 437 2.69 -1.35 23.42
C GLU A 437 1.53 -0.65 22.71
N GLU A 438 1.83 0.16 21.70
CA GLU A 438 0.82 0.87 20.90
C GLU A 438 1.19 0.80 19.42
N ILE A 439 0.16 0.66 18.58
CA ILE A 439 0.33 0.63 17.13
C ILE A 439 0.66 2.05 16.65
N PRO A 440 1.78 2.25 15.94
CA PRO A 440 2.04 3.52 15.27
C PRO A 440 0.96 3.79 14.21
N ASP A 441 0.45 5.02 14.13
CA ASP A 441 -0.63 5.45 13.22
C ASP A 441 -0.34 5.30 11.70
N LYS A 442 0.76 4.65 11.30
CA LYS A 442 1.28 4.72 9.94
C LYS A 442 1.20 3.39 9.18
N MET A 443 0.29 3.31 8.21
CA MET A 443 0.29 2.25 7.18
C MET A 443 1.46 2.43 6.17
N ILE A 444 2.71 2.18 6.57
CA ILE A 444 3.91 2.51 5.76
C ILE A 444 4.16 1.49 4.64
N ALA A 445 4.02 0.19 4.91
CA ALA A 445 4.54 -0.84 4.00
C ALA A 445 3.79 -0.92 2.64
N ARG A 446 2.45 -0.82 2.66
CA ARG A 446 1.63 -0.80 1.43
C ARG A 446 1.88 0.47 0.61
N GLN A 447 1.98 1.61 1.29
CA GLN A 447 2.24 2.90 0.64
C GLN A 447 3.60 2.92 -0.07
N MET A 448 4.63 2.26 0.46
CA MET A 448 5.96 2.25 -0.17
C MET A 448 5.99 1.51 -1.53
N ASN A 449 5.36 0.33 -1.61
CA ASN A 449 5.27 -0.40 -2.88
C ASN A 449 4.38 0.31 -3.90
N ASP A 450 3.26 0.87 -3.46
CA ASP A 450 2.37 1.68 -4.29
C ASP A 450 3.09 2.94 -4.80
N THR A 451 3.87 3.62 -3.95
CA THR A 451 4.69 4.79 -4.32
C THR A 451 5.73 4.45 -5.38
N ARG A 452 6.36 3.27 -5.33
CA ARG A 452 7.36 2.84 -6.33
C ARG A 452 6.73 2.61 -7.71
N TYR A 453 5.54 2.00 -7.74
CA TYR A 453 4.81 1.81 -9.00
C TYR A 453 4.26 3.13 -9.56
N ILE A 454 3.69 3.99 -8.70
CA ILE A 454 3.30 5.37 -9.04
C ILE A 454 4.48 6.10 -9.67
N SER A 455 5.64 6.07 -9.02
CA SER A 455 6.86 6.72 -9.48
C SER A 455 7.25 6.29 -10.90
N LYS A 456 7.22 4.99 -11.21
CA LYS A 456 7.58 4.50 -12.55
C LYS A 456 6.57 4.95 -13.61
N PHE A 457 5.28 4.86 -13.30
CA PHE A 457 4.22 5.17 -14.24
C PHE A 457 4.08 6.68 -14.48
N ILE A 458 4.06 7.49 -13.42
CA ILE A 458 3.94 8.95 -13.51
C ILE A 458 5.15 9.56 -14.21
N SER A 459 6.36 9.02 -13.98
CA SER A 459 7.55 9.52 -14.66
C SER A 459 7.45 9.35 -16.17
N SER A 460 6.92 8.23 -16.65
CA SER A 460 6.71 7.99 -18.08
C SER A 460 5.70 8.98 -18.67
N LEU A 461 4.62 9.29 -17.96
CA LEU A 461 3.58 10.21 -18.44
C LEU A 461 4.04 11.67 -18.43
N LEU A 462 4.65 12.12 -17.33
CA LEU A 462 5.20 13.48 -17.25
C LEU A 462 6.35 13.70 -18.23
N SER A 463 7.07 12.64 -18.59
CA SER A 463 8.08 12.70 -19.64
C SER A 463 7.51 13.07 -20.99
N ASN A 464 6.23 12.79 -21.28
CA ASN A 464 5.61 13.21 -22.54
C ASN A 464 5.45 14.74 -22.61
N ILE A 465 5.36 15.42 -21.47
CA ILE A 465 5.17 16.89 -21.40
C ILE A 465 6.48 17.64 -21.66
N VAL A 466 7.60 17.17 -21.09
CA VAL A 466 8.90 17.86 -21.14
C VAL A 466 9.89 17.26 -22.15
N ARG A 467 9.42 16.32 -22.99
CA ARG A 467 10.28 15.62 -23.95
C ARG A 467 10.89 16.60 -24.94
N SER A 468 12.20 16.51 -25.13
CA SER A 468 12.88 17.27 -26.18
C SER A 468 12.78 16.55 -27.53
N ASP A 469 12.62 17.31 -28.61
CA ASP A 469 12.60 16.76 -29.97
C ASP A 469 13.98 16.22 -30.42
N LYS A 470 15.05 16.53 -29.69
CA LYS A 470 16.43 16.09 -29.96
C LYS A 470 17.01 15.26 -28.81
N ASP A 471 17.54 14.08 -29.13
CA ASP A 471 18.30 13.19 -28.24
C ASP A 471 17.57 12.80 -26.94
N ASP A 472 16.25 12.61 -26.99
CA ASP A 472 15.40 12.31 -25.83
C ASP A 472 14.46 11.11 -26.08
N ASP A 473 15.06 10.00 -26.52
CA ASP A 473 14.35 8.75 -26.89
C ASP A 473 14.22 7.74 -25.73
N GLY A 474 14.55 8.17 -24.50
CA GLY A 474 14.47 7.34 -23.31
C GLY A 474 13.03 7.10 -22.86
N VAL A 475 12.81 6.06 -22.06
CA VAL A 475 11.51 5.82 -21.39
C VAL A 475 11.10 7.06 -20.58
N ASN A 476 12.06 7.66 -19.88
CA ASN A 476 11.88 8.95 -19.23
C ASN A 476 12.66 10.03 -19.98
N SER A 477 12.10 11.23 -20.04
CA SER A 477 12.75 12.40 -20.63
C SER A 477 13.97 12.82 -19.80
N LYS A 478 15.01 13.34 -20.46
CA LYS A 478 16.15 13.99 -19.79
C LYS A 478 15.75 15.20 -18.96
N ASN A 479 14.64 15.87 -19.32
CA ASN A 479 14.05 17.03 -18.63
C ASN A 479 13.07 16.62 -17.52
N LEU A 480 12.96 15.33 -17.22
CA LEU A 480 12.31 14.86 -16.02
C LEU A 480 13.38 14.51 -14.99
N ILE A 481 13.54 15.31 -13.94
CA ILE A 481 14.53 15.06 -12.89
C ILE A 481 13.91 14.23 -11.75
N PRO A 482 14.31 12.97 -11.58
CA PRO A 482 13.92 12.20 -10.41
C PRO A 482 14.71 12.64 -9.18
N VAL A 483 14.00 12.97 -8.11
CA VAL A 483 14.55 13.46 -6.85
C VAL A 483 14.36 12.41 -5.76
N ASN A 484 15.20 12.47 -4.72
CA ASN A 484 15.12 11.61 -3.55
C ASN A 484 14.83 12.46 -2.30
N GLY A 485 13.91 12.02 -1.43
CA GLY A 485 13.60 12.75 -0.20
C GLY A 485 14.73 12.93 0.79
N LYS A 486 15.79 12.11 0.73
CA LYS A 486 17.04 12.39 1.46
C LYS A 486 17.75 13.64 0.93
N ILE A 487 17.81 13.82 -0.39
CA ILE A 487 18.39 15.01 -1.02
C ILE A 487 17.54 16.25 -0.69
N THR A 488 16.22 16.15 -0.83
CA THR A 488 15.28 17.21 -0.44
C THR A 488 15.51 17.65 1.01
N SER A 489 15.69 16.68 1.92
CA SER A 489 15.91 16.97 3.34
C SER A 489 17.23 17.69 3.62
N VAL A 490 18.32 17.32 2.91
CA VAL A 490 19.62 18.00 3.04
C VAL A 490 19.51 19.44 2.55
N LEU A 491 18.99 19.67 1.34
CA LEU A 491 18.87 21.02 0.77
C LEU A 491 17.94 21.90 1.59
N LYS A 492 16.83 21.36 2.07
CA LYS A 492 15.89 22.09 2.93
C LYS A 492 16.57 22.60 4.21
N LYS A 493 17.41 21.77 4.84
CA LYS A 493 18.18 22.15 6.03
C LYS A 493 19.19 23.23 5.69
N ASP A 494 20.02 23.02 4.67
CA ASP A 494 21.10 23.91 4.29
C ASP A 494 20.60 25.26 3.77
N TRP A 495 19.44 25.30 3.12
CA TRP A 495 18.79 26.54 2.69
C TRP A 495 18.04 27.27 3.82
N GLY A 496 18.01 26.71 5.03
CA GLY A 496 17.41 27.34 6.22
C GLY A 496 15.88 27.26 6.30
N LEU A 497 15.24 26.39 5.51
CA LEU A 497 13.78 26.26 5.50
C LEU A 497 13.23 25.55 6.74
N ASP A 498 14.05 24.78 7.46
CA ASP A 498 13.64 24.23 8.77
C ASP A 498 13.37 25.34 9.80
N ALA A 499 14.12 26.45 9.75
CA ALA A 499 13.87 27.62 10.59
C ALA A 499 12.57 28.34 10.19
N VAL A 500 12.32 28.49 8.88
CA VAL A 500 11.06 29.03 8.35
C VAL A 500 9.88 28.17 8.80
N TRP A 501 10.02 26.84 8.72
CA TRP A 501 8.99 25.90 9.14
C TRP A 501 8.70 26.00 10.65
N ASN A 502 9.73 26.12 11.48
CA ASN A 502 9.56 26.32 12.92
C ASN A 502 8.77 27.60 13.22
N ASP A 503 9.04 28.70 12.51
CA ASP A 503 8.30 29.95 12.68
C ASP A 503 6.82 29.83 12.27
N LEU A 504 6.54 29.08 11.20
CA LEU A 504 5.17 28.85 10.70
C LEU A 504 4.30 28.07 11.70
N ILE A 505 4.89 27.12 12.42
CA ILE A 505 4.16 26.25 13.35
C ILE A 505 4.20 26.74 14.80
N LEU A 506 5.15 27.63 15.15
CA LEU A 506 5.36 28.14 16.51
C LEU A 506 4.07 28.64 17.19
N PRO A 507 3.18 29.41 16.53
CA PRO A 507 1.94 29.88 17.16
C PRO A 507 1.06 28.77 17.73
N ARG A 508 1.09 27.56 17.15
CA ARG A 508 0.34 26.41 17.68
C ARG A 508 0.92 25.88 18.98
N PHE A 509 2.24 25.89 19.13
CA PHE A 509 2.92 25.45 20.35
C PHE A 509 2.78 26.48 21.47
N GLU A 510 2.80 27.78 21.14
CA GLU A 510 2.48 28.85 22.08
C GLU A 510 1.04 28.75 22.57
N ARG A 511 0.09 28.44 21.69
CA ARG A 511 -1.30 28.16 22.09
C ARG A 511 -1.40 26.92 22.99
N MET A 512 -0.59 25.89 22.76
CA MET A 512 -0.55 24.72 23.65
C MET A 512 -0.06 25.09 25.06
N ASN A 513 0.97 25.92 25.16
CA ASN A 513 1.43 26.48 26.44
C ASN A 513 0.28 27.20 27.16
N GLN A 514 -0.48 28.04 26.45
CA GLN A 514 -1.67 28.73 27.00
C GLN A 514 -2.76 27.75 27.47
N ILE A 515 -3.11 26.74 26.66
CA ILE A 515 -4.16 25.76 27.00
C ILE A 515 -3.78 24.94 28.23
N THR A 516 -2.51 24.55 28.34
CA THR A 516 -2.00 23.73 29.46
C THR A 516 -1.53 24.54 30.65
N ASN A 517 -1.54 25.88 30.57
CA ASN A 517 -0.89 26.77 31.54
C ASN A 517 0.56 26.34 31.85
N SER A 518 1.34 26.03 30.82
CA SER A 518 2.73 25.57 30.94
C SER A 518 3.64 26.31 29.96
N ASN A 519 4.97 26.20 30.13
CA ASN A 519 5.97 26.69 29.17
C ASN A 519 6.74 25.53 28.52
N SER A 520 6.21 24.32 28.58
CA SER A 520 6.95 23.10 28.23
C SER A 520 6.94 22.78 26.73
N PHE A 521 6.11 23.44 25.92
CA PHE A 521 5.99 23.18 24.48
C PHE A 521 6.94 24.01 23.61
N THR A 522 7.66 24.96 24.20
CA THR A 522 8.62 25.83 23.51
C THR A 522 9.88 25.96 24.35
N TYR A 523 11.03 26.13 23.70
CA TYR A 523 12.28 26.44 24.39
C TYR A 523 13.04 27.57 23.69
N TRP A 524 13.85 28.31 24.44
CA TRP A 524 14.68 29.37 23.89
C TRP A 524 15.88 28.77 23.16
N ASN A 525 16.09 29.16 21.90
CA ASN A 525 17.26 28.75 21.14
C ASN A 525 18.26 29.90 21.02
N GLU A 526 19.41 29.75 21.67
CA GLU A 526 20.48 30.76 21.68
C GLU A 526 21.07 31.05 20.29
N GLN A 527 21.13 30.04 19.40
CA GLN A 527 21.66 30.21 18.05
C GLN A 527 20.77 31.10 17.19
N TYR A 528 19.45 31.03 17.37
CA TYR A 528 18.48 31.78 16.57
C TYR A 528 17.89 32.99 17.31
N GLN A 529 18.24 33.20 18.58
CA GLN A 529 17.72 34.27 19.44
C GLN A 529 16.18 34.34 19.44
N LYS A 530 15.53 33.17 19.44
CA LYS A 530 14.06 33.06 19.42
C LYS A 530 13.59 31.75 20.05
N TYR A 531 12.32 31.73 20.45
CA TYR A 531 11.65 30.50 20.86
C TYR A 531 11.44 29.56 19.68
N VAL A 532 11.58 28.26 19.93
CA VAL A 532 11.35 27.21 18.94
C VAL A 532 10.49 26.08 19.53
N PRO A 533 9.74 25.35 18.69
CA PRO A 533 8.93 24.22 19.12
C PRO A 533 9.77 23.03 19.59
N VAL A 534 9.31 22.33 20.64
CA VAL A 534 9.92 21.09 21.13
C VAL A 534 9.76 19.92 20.15
N ASP A 535 10.71 18.99 20.18
CA ASP A 535 10.69 17.75 19.37
C ASP A 535 9.97 16.58 20.05
N TYR A 536 9.70 16.70 21.36
CA TYR A 536 9.03 15.69 22.16
C TYR A 536 7.90 16.33 22.97
N SER A 537 6.79 15.62 23.05
CA SER A 537 5.63 16.02 23.84
C SER A 537 5.97 15.93 25.34
N PRO A 538 5.80 17.02 26.12
CA PRO A 538 6.04 17.02 27.56
C PRO A 538 5.04 16.16 28.36
N VAL A 539 3.92 15.76 27.75
CA VAL A 539 2.82 15.06 28.43
C VAL A 539 2.98 13.55 28.35
N ASP A 540 3.33 13.02 27.19
CA ASP A 540 3.41 11.58 26.92
C ASP A 540 4.78 11.12 26.41
N SER A 541 5.78 12.02 26.39
CA SER A 541 7.15 11.77 25.93
C SER A 541 7.25 11.26 24.48
N LYS A 542 6.18 11.38 23.68
CA LYS A 542 6.18 10.96 22.28
C LYS A 542 6.86 11.99 21.40
N ARG A 543 7.62 11.52 20.41
CA ARG A 543 8.26 12.39 19.43
C ARG A 543 7.20 13.08 18.56
N ILE A 544 7.26 14.41 18.48
CA ILE A 544 6.40 15.22 17.62
C ILE A 544 7.03 15.33 16.25
N GLU A 545 6.37 14.81 15.22
CA GLU A 545 6.81 14.99 13.84
C GLU A 545 6.40 16.37 13.32
N LYS A 546 7.15 17.41 13.69
CA LYS A 546 6.89 18.82 13.36
C LYS A 546 6.59 19.10 11.88
N LYS A 547 7.14 18.30 10.96
CA LYS A 547 6.84 18.38 9.53
C LYS A 547 5.37 18.01 9.22
N ARG A 548 4.82 17.00 9.89
CA ARG A 548 3.54 16.37 9.52
C ARG A 548 2.32 16.90 10.25
N ILE A 549 2.49 17.82 11.19
CA ILE A 549 1.36 18.45 11.91
C ILE A 549 0.59 19.46 11.05
N ASP A 550 1.19 19.92 9.95
CA ASP A 550 0.65 20.95 9.05
C ASP A 550 0.83 20.53 7.58
N HIS A 551 -0.22 20.63 6.76
CA HIS A 551 -0.24 20.19 5.36
C HIS A 551 0.67 21.00 4.43
N ARG A 552 1.02 22.24 4.79
CA ARG A 552 1.83 23.15 3.94
C ARG A 552 3.26 22.64 3.73
N HIS A 553 3.72 21.64 4.48
CA HIS A 553 5.03 21.04 4.29
C HIS A 553 5.19 20.42 2.90
N HIS A 554 4.09 19.96 2.28
CA HIS A 554 4.12 19.45 0.91
C HIS A 554 4.49 20.55 -0.10
N ALA A 555 3.97 21.77 0.09
CA ALA A 555 4.33 22.92 -0.74
C ALA A 555 5.78 23.35 -0.50
N MET A 556 6.25 23.30 0.75
CA MET A 556 7.66 23.56 1.08
C MET A 556 8.61 22.53 0.43
N ASP A 557 8.28 21.23 0.51
CA ASP A 557 9.07 20.19 -0.16
C ASP A 557 9.04 20.40 -1.69
N ALA A 558 7.88 20.73 -2.27
CA ALA A 558 7.74 21.01 -3.70
C ALA A 558 8.58 22.21 -4.15
N LEU A 559 8.66 23.28 -3.33
CA LEU A 559 9.53 24.42 -3.57
C LEU A 559 11.01 24.01 -3.61
N VAL A 560 11.44 23.18 -2.64
CA VAL A 560 12.82 22.67 -2.61
C VAL A 560 13.12 21.83 -3.84
N ILE A 561 12.20 20.93 -4.18
CA ILE A 561 12.29 20.06 -5.35
C ILE A 561 12.40 20.91 -6.63
N ALA A 562 11.59 21.95 -6.79
CA ALA A 562 11.61 22.84 -7.95
C ALA A 562 12.93 23.63 -8.07
N CYS A 563 13.48 24.13 -6.96
CA CYS A 563 14.72 24.92 -6.98
C CYS A 563 16.00 24.07 -7.09
N MET A 564 15.89 22.77 -6.85
CA MET A 564 17.03 21.86 -6.96
C MET A 564 17.41 21.66 -8.43
N THR A 565 18.71 21.60 -8.71
CA THR A 565 19.25 21.41 -10.07
C THR A 565 19.86 20.02 -10.26
N ARG A 566 20.12 19.62 -11.51
CA ARG A 566 20.87 18.40 -11.86
C ARG A 566 22.22 18.30 -11.13
N ASP A 567 22.89 19.43 -10.94
CA ASP A 567 24.20 19.48 -10.27
C ASP A 567 24.10 19.11 -8.78
N HIS A 568 23.04 19.56 -8.09
CA HIS A 568 22.77 19.17 -6.70
C HIS A 568 22.58 17.66 -6.59
N VAL A 569 21.75 17.09 -7.48
CA VAL A 569 21.48 15.65 -7.54
C VAL A 569 22.75 14.86 -7.84
N ASN A 570 23.57 15.33 -8.77
CA ASN A 570 24.81 14.67 -9.16
C ASN A 570 25.82 14.67 -8.00
N LEU A 571 26.05 15.84 -7.38
CA LEU A 571 26.98 15.98 -6.27
C LEU A 571 26.61 15.06 -5.09
N LEU A 572 25.36 15.12 -4.62
CA LEU A 572 24.91 14.35 -3.46
C LEU A 572 24.88 12.84 -3.74
N ASN A 573 24.54 12.43 -4.96
CA ASN A 573 24.64 11.02 -5.36
C ASN A 573 26.10 10.53 -5.41
N ASN A 574 27.04 11.35 -5.89
CA ASN A 574 28.46 10.97 -5.92
C ASN A 574 29.06 10.89 -4.52
N GLN A 575 28.69 11.83 -3.63
CA GLN A 575 29.11 11.81 -2.22
C GLN A 575 28.58 10.56 -1.51
N SER A 576 27.30 10.22 -1.69
CA SER A 576 26.73 9.01 -1.08
C SER A 576 27.27 7.71 -1.68
N ALA A 577 27.69 7.72 -2.95
CA ALA A 577 28.31 6.56 -3.58
C ALA A 577 29.79 6.36 -3.18
N ASN A 578 30.36 7.28 -2.39
CA ASN A 578 31.78 7.36 -2.04
C ASN A 578 32.70 7.22 -3.27
N SER A 579 32.37 7.94 -4.35
CA SER A 579 33.13 7.90 -5.60
C SER A 579 34.57 8.42 -5.39
N GLU A 580 35.57 7.77 -5.99
CA GLU A 580 36.98 8.21 -5.99
C GLU A 580 37.14 9.62 -6.58
N THR A 581 36.25 10.02 -7.49
CA THR A 581 36.19 11.36 -8.06
C THR A 581 35.41 12.30 -7.14
N HIS A 582 36.14 13.01 -6.27
CA HIS A 582 35.58 14.15 -5.55
C HIS A 582 35.24 15.27 -6.52
N ARG A 583 33.94 15.54 -6.71
CA ARG A 583 33.40 16.61 -7.56
C ARG A 583 33.58 18.00 -6.92
N TYR A 584 34.83 18.41 -6.73
CA TYR A 584 35.19 19.71 -6.17
C TYR A 584 34.67 20.86 -7.05
N ASP A 585 34.55 20.65 -8.36
CA ASP A 585 33.88 21.53 -9.31
C ASP A 585 32.46 21.89 -8.85
N LEU A 586 31.64 20.88 -8.57
CA LEU A 586 30.26 21.07 -8.13
C LEU A 586 30.18 21.60 -6.70
N GLN A 587 31.11 21.21 -5.81
CA GLN A 587 31.16 21.76 -4.45
C GLN A 587 31.47 23.26 -4.46
N ASN A 588 32.42 23.71 -5.28
CA ASN A 588 32.74 25.13 -5.46
C ASN A 588 31.57 25.93 -6.05
N LYS A 589 30.85 25.32 -7.00
CA LYS A 589 29.67 25.94 -7.61
C LYS A 589 28.54 26.12 -6.59
N LEU A 590 28.20 25.06 -5.86
CA LEU A 590 26.96 24.95 -5.10
C LEU A 590 27.06 25.27 -3.60
N ARG A 591 28.25 25.25 -2.98
CA ARG A 591 28.39 25.39 -1.51
C ARG A 591 29.15 26.64 -1.10
N ASN A 592 28.84 27.14 0.09
CA ASN A 592 29.62 28.17 0.76
C ASN A 592 30.96 27.59 1.27
N LYS A 593 31.95 28.48 1.47
CA LYS A 593 33.26 28.14 2.01
C LYS A 593 33.50 28.90 3.31
N SER A 594 34.06 28.21 4.30
CA SER A 594 34.62 28.82 5.49
C SER A 594 36.08 28.43 5.64
N LYS A 595 36.91 29.33 6.17
CA LYS A 595 38.31 29.05 6.50
C LYS A 595 38.38 28.39 7.87
N GLU A 596 38.90 27.18 7.95
CA GLU A 596 39.19 26.49 9.21
C GLU A 596 40.70 26.31 9.40
N THR A 597 41.18 26.56 10.61
CA THR A 597 42.59 26.43 10.97
C THR A 597 42.84 25.05 11.57
N TRP A 598 43.72 24.29 10.94
CA TRP A 598 44.12 22.95 11.37
C TRP A 598 45.59 22.96 11.80
N ILE A 599 45.94 22.21 12.84
CA ILE A 599 47.33 21.98 13.22
C ILE A 599 47.79 20.70 12.53
N ASP A 600 48.78 20.81 11.65
CA ASP A 600 49.37 19.66 10.99
C ASP A 600 50.13 18.80 12.01
N LYS A 601 49.67 17.56 12.22
CA LYS A 601 50.24 16.61 13.20
C LYS A 601 51.71 16.27 12.93
N LYS A 602 52.23 16.49 11.71
CA LYS A 602 53.62 16.20 11.37
C LYS A 602 54.56 17.41 11.49
N THR A 603 54.05 18.62 11.30
CA THR A 603 54.87 19.85 11.25
C THR A 603 54.56 20.85 12.36
N ASN A 604 53.51 20.61 13.14
CA ASN A 604 52.98 21.47 14.20
C ASN A 604 52.65 22.91 13.74
N LYS A 605 52.48 23.12 12.43
CA LYS A 605 52.13 24.41 11.83
C LYS A 605 50.62 24.53 11.65
N GLN A 606 50.10 25.76 11.86
CA GLN A 606 48.72 26.10 11.55
C GLN A 606 48.55 26.24 10.03
N ILE A 607 47.68 25.42 9.46
CA ILE A 607 47.31 25.46 8.04
C ILE A 607 45.84 25.88 7.95
N VAL A 608 45.58 26.95 7.21
CA VAL A 608 44.21 27.40 6.92
C VAL A 608 43.73 26.67 5.66
N ARG A 609 42.61 25.96 5.75
CA ARG A 609 41.98 25.30 4.60
C ARG A 609 40.54 25.75 4.44
N ASP A 610 40.12 25.88 3.18
CA ASP A 610 38.73 26.11 2.84
C ASP A 610 37.93 24.82 3.05
N VAL A 611 36.89 24.89 3.87
CA VAL A 611 35.95 23.79 4.12
C VAL A 611 34.59 24.17 3.55
N PHE A 612 34.00 23.26 2.77
CA PHE A 612 32.66 23.45 2.22
C PHE A 612 31.61 23.29 3.32
N LYS A 613 30.75 24.31 3.46
CA LYS A 613 29.66 24.37 4.45
C LYS A 613 28.30 24.22 3.76
N GLU A 614 27.26 24.92 4.18
CA GLU A 614 25.92 24.78 3.61
C GLU A 614 25.87 25.08 2.09
N PHE A 615 24.86 24.50 1.44
CA PHE A 615 24.52 24.85 0.06
C PHE A 615 24.12 26.32 -0.05
N LYS A 616 24.57 26.98 -1.13
CA LYS A 616 24.12 28.32 -1.50
C LYS A 616 22.61 28.30 -1.73
N LYS A 617 21.93 29.31 -1.20
CA LYS A 617 20.49 29.48 -1.44
C LYS A 617 20.24 29.73 -2.95
N PRO A 618 19.06 29.36 -3.47
CA PRO A 618 18.70 29.63 -4.86
C PRO A 618 18.77 31.12 -5.22
N TRP A 619 18.38 32.00 -4.29
CA TRP A 619 18.54 33.46 -4.35
C TRP A 619 18.65 34.03 -2.92
N ASP A 620 19.07 35.29 -2.77
CA ASP A 620 19.43 35.88 -1.47
C ASP A 620 18.27 35.90 -0.46
N ASN A 621 17.08 36.35 -0.90
CA ASN A 621 15.88 36.46 -0.07
C ASN A 621 15.02 35.18 -0.02
N PHE A 622 15.55 34.04 -0.48
CA PHE A 622 14.82 32.78 -0.62
C PHE A 622 13.99 32.39 0.61
N THR A 623 14.55 32.51 1.81
CA THR A 623 13.87 32.14 3.06
C THR A 623 12.70 33.07 3.40
N VAL A 624 12.80 34.35 3.06
CA VAL A 624 11.74 35.35 3.30
C VAL A 624 10.59 35.13 2.31
N ASP A 625 10.92 34.96 1.04
CA ASP A 625 9.93 34.72 -0.01
C ASP A 625 9.20 33.38 0.20
N ALA A 626 9.95 32.33 0.59
CA ALA A 626 9.38 31.04 0.93
C ALA A 626 8.40 31.15 2.11
N LYS A 627 8.74 31.91 3.16
CA LYS A 627 7.84 32.15 4.29
C LYS A 627 6.56 32.84 3.84
N ASN A 628 6.68 33.96 3.14
CA ASN A 628 5.55 34.75 2.67
C ASN A 628 4.63 33.93 1.75
N ALA A 629 5.21 33.12 0.85
CA ALA A 629 4.46 32.23 -0.02
C ALA A 629 3.73 31.14 0.77
N LEU A 630 4.40 30.45 1.70
CA LEU A 630 3.81 29.38 2.51
C LEU A 630 2.70 29.87 3.45
N GLU A 631 2.80 31.09 4.00
CA GLU A 631 1.74 31.71 4.80
C GLU A 631 0.48 31.98 3.98
N ASN A 632 0.63 32.18 2.67
CA ASN A 632 -0.46 32.47 1.74
C ASN A 632 -1.09 31.22 1.11
N VAL A 633 -0.50 30.04 1.31
CA VAL A 633 -1.03 28.78 0.76
C VAL A 633 -2.34 28.41 1.45
N VAL A 634 -3.38 28.21 0.63
CA VAL A 634 -4.65 27.63 1.06
C VAL A 634 -4.65 26.15 0.68
N VAL A 635 -4.83 25.29 1.68
CA VAL A 635 -4.84 23.84 1.44
C VAL A 635 -6.21 23.42 0.90
N SER A 636 -6.26 23.03 -0.38
CA SER A 636 -7.46 22.48 -1.00
C SER A 636 -7.55 20.96 -0.77
N PHE A 637 -8.78 20.44 -0.70
CA PHE A 637 -9.03 19.04 -0.39
C PHE A 637 -9.95 18.42 -1.43
N LYS A 638 -9.52 17.31 -2.03
CA LYS A 638 -10.38 16.57 -2.96
C LYS A 638 -11.56 15.96 -2.20
N GLN A 639 -12.77 16.29 -2.65
CA GLN A 639 -14.01 15.74 -2.11
C GLN A 639 -14.38 14.44 -2.84
N ASN A 640 -14.86 13.45 -2.08
CA ASN A 640 -15.34 12.17 -2.64
C ASN A 640 -16.84 12.01 -2.37
N LEU A 641 -17.63 12.81 -3.09
CA LEU A 641 -19.08 12.92 -2.95
C LEU A 641 -19.86 11.96 -3.86
N ARG A 642 -19.17 11.13 -4.65
CA ARG A 642 -19.80 10.25 -5.62
C ARG A 642 -20.53 9.10 -4.91
N ILE A 643 -21.85 9.16 -4.89
CA ILE A 643 -22.72 8.21 -4.16
C ILE A 643 -23.33 7.15 -5.08
N ILE A 644 -23.83 7.55 -6.24
CA ILE A 644 -24.41 6.64 -7.23
C ILE A 644 -23.69 6.74 -8.57
N ASN A 645 -23.61 5.64 -9.29
CA ASN A 645 -23.12 5.57 -10.67
C ASN A 645 -24.11 4.86 -11.57
N LYS A 646 -24.32 5.41 -12.76
CA LYS A 646 -25.04 4.69 -13.80
C LYS A 646 -24.17 3.50 -14.22
N ALA A 647 -24.60 2.30 -13.88
CA ALA A 647 -23.92 1.06 -14.24
C ALA A 647 -24.35 0.67 -15.65
N THR A 648 -23.41 0.69 -16.59
CA THR A 648 -23.61 0.17 -17.94
C THR A 648 -22.96 -1.20 -18.04
N ASN A 649 -23.77 -2.25 -17.94
CA ASN A 649 -23.30 -3.60 -18.20
C ASN A 649 -23.30 -3.86 -19.70
N TYR A 650 -22.28 -4.56 -20.17
CA TYR A 650 -22.20 -5.07 -21.53
C TYR A 650 -22.30 -6.58 -21.46
N TYR A 651 -23.10 -7.17 -22.34
CA TYR A 651 -23.21 -8.63 -22.47
C TYR A 651 -22.95 -9.02 -23.91
N GLN A 652 -22.45 -10.24 -24.12
CA GLN A 652 -22.24 -10.77 -25.47
C GLN A 652 -23.56 -11.24 -26.06
N LYS A 653 -23.92 -10.70 -27.22
CA LYS A 653 -25.06 -11.15 -28.03
C LYS A 653 -24.57 -11.52 -29.42
N TRP A 654 -25.13 -12.59 -29.97
CA TRP A 654 -24.92 -12.93 -31.38
C TRP A 654 -25.72 -11.95 -32.25
N ILE A 655 -25.03 -11.25 -33.14
CA ILE A 655 -25.63 -10.37 -34.14
C ILE A 655 -25.20 -10.87 -35.51
N ASP A 656 -26.14 -10.89 -36.45
CA ASP A 656 -25.86 -11.21 -37.84
C ASP A 656 -25.26 -9.97 -38.52
N LYS A 657 -24.02 -10.10 -39.01
CA LYS A 657 -23.40 -9.13 -39.92
C LYS A 657 -23.03 -9.87 -41.19
N ASP A 658 -23.67 -9.49 -42.29
CA ASP A 658 -23.40 -10.03 -43.63
C ASP A 658 -23.53 -11.57 -43.72
N GLY A 659 -24.56 -12.15 -43.10
CA GLY A 659 -24.85 -13.59 -43.14
C GLY A 659 -23.94 -14.43 -42.22
N ARG A 660 -23.11 -13.80 -41.39
CA ARG A 660 -22.28 -14.46 -40.38
C ARG A 660 -22.68 -13.98 -38.99
N LYS A 661 -23.02 -14.94 -38.11
CA LYS A 661 -23.24 -14.68 -36.68
C LYS A 661 -21.92 -14.34 -36.02
N VAL A 662 -21.78 -13.10 -35.56
CA VAL A 662 -20.63 -12.63 -34.80
C VAL A 662 -21.09 -12.29 -33.38
N LYS A 663 -20.32 -12.71 -32.37
CA LYS A 663 -20.53 -12.27 -30.98
C LYS A 663 -20.08 -10.82 -30.84
N VAL A 664 -21.01 -9.94 -30.49
CA VAL A 664 -20.73 -8.52 -30.24
C VAL A 664 -21.14 -8.19 -28.81
N PHE A 665 -20.39 -7.31 -28.16
CA PHE A 665 -20.78 -6.75 -26.87
C PHE A 665 -21.87 -5.69 -27.07
N VAL A 666 -23.06 -5.96 -26.54
CA VAL A 666 -24.20 -5.05 -26.59
C VAL A 666 -24.41 -4.44 -25.20
N LYS A 667 -24.70 -3.14 -25.17
CA LYS A 667 -25.01 -2.41 -23.95
C LYS A 667 -26.38 -2.86 -23.43
N GLN A 668 -26.47 -3.18 -22.14
CA GLN A 668 -27.75 -3.47 -21.49
C GLN A 668 -28.55 -2.17 -21.32
N GLU A 669 -29.82 -2.17 -21.72
CA GLU A 669 -30.75 -1.06 -21.55
C GLU A 669 -31.50 -1.16 -20.21
N GLY A 670 -31.65 -0.04 -19.51
CA GLY A 670 -32.30 0.03 -18.19
C GLY A 670 -31.67 1.07 -17.25
N ILE A 671 -32.37 1.38 -16.15
CA ILE A 671 -31.87 2.25 -15.08
C ILE A 671 -31.19 1.36 -14.03
N ASN A 672 -29.87 1.23 -14.11
CA ASN A 672 -29.07 0.51 -13.11
C ASN A 672 -28.15 1.48 -12.39
N TRP A 673 -28.33 1.61 -11.07
CA TRP A 673 -27.53 2.49 -10.21
C TRP A 673 -26.65 1.65 -9.28
N ALA A 674 -25.33 1.82 -9.37
CA ALA A 674 -24.39 1.26 -8.41
C ALA A 674 -24.18 2.25 -7.25
N ILE A 675 -24.51 1.83 -6.03
CA ILE A 675 -24.28 2.61 -4.79
C ILE A 675 -22.82 2.42 -4.35
N ARG A 676 -22.13 3.51 -4.04
CA ARG A 676 -20.67 3.54 -3.79
C ARG A 676 -20.28 3.71 -2.31
N LYS A 677 -21.25 3.86 -1.42
CA LYS A 677 -21.03 4.01 0.03
C LYS A 677 -21.86 2.97 0.79
N PRO A 678 -21.36 2.43 1.90
CA PRO A 678 -22.16 1.55 2.75
C PRO A 678 -23.37 2.31 3.28
N LEU A 679 -24.54 1.70 3.25
CA LEU A 679 -25.79 2.31 3.73
C LEU A 679 -25.97 2.13 5.24
N HIS A 680 -25.52 0.99 5.75
CA HIS A 680 -25.77 0.55 7.11
C HIS A 680 -24.61 -0.30 7.62
N LYS A 681 -24.52 -0.43 8.94
CA LYS A 681 -23.59 -1.36 9.60
C LYS A 681 -23.92 -2.79 9.23
N GLU A 682 -22.92 -3.68 9.30
CA GLU A 682 -23.09 -5.11 9.04
C GLU A 682 -24.04 -5.79 10.05
N THR A 683 -24.15 -5.24 11.26
CA THR A 683 -24.98 -5.81 12.33
C THR A 683 -26.47 -5.61 12.05
N VAL A 684 -27.18 -6.74 11.88
CA VAL A 684 -28.64 -6.78 11.72
C VAL A 684 -29.32 -7.03 13.06
N SER A 685 -30.39 -6.28 13.32
CA SER A 685 -31.21 -6.37 14.55
C SER A 685 -32.65 -6.77 14.22
N GLY A 686 -33.31 -7.48 15.13
CA GLY A 686 -34.74 -7.77 15.03
C GLY A 686 -35.56 -6.73 15.79
N LYS A 687 -36.72 -6.31 15.27
CA LYS A 687 -37.65 -5.46 16.03
C LYS A 687 -38.27 -6.26 17.17
N VAL A 688 -38.33 -5.66 18.36
CA VAL A 688 -38.93 -6.29 19.55
C VAL A 688 -39.90 -5.32 20.22
N SER A 689 -40.86 -5.87 20.97
CA SER A 689 -41.76 -5.10 21.82
C SER A 689 -41.64 -5.63 23.25
N LEU A 690 -41.21 -4.78 24.18
CA LEU A 690 -41.07 -5.11 25.60
C LEU A 690 -42.08 -4.30 26.39
N ARG A 691 -42.98 -4.96 27.11
CA ARG A 691 -44.09 -4.32 27.84
C ARG A 691 -43.63 -3.30 28.89
N HIS A 692 -42.41 -3.47 29.42
CA HIS A 692 -41.85 -2.63 30.47
C HIS A 692 -41.05 -1.41 29.94
N ILE A 693 -40.99 -1.21 28.62
CA ILE A 693 -40.23 -0.09 28.01
C ILE A 693 -41.17 0.76 27.16
N LYS A 694 -41.28 2.04 27.51
CA LYS A 694 -41.98 3.03 26.68
C LYS A 694 -41.06 3.47 25.54
N VAL A 695 -41.50 3.25 24.31
CA VAL A 695 -40.75 3.60 23.10
C VAL A 695 -41.23 4.98 22.60
N PRO A 696 -40.35 5.98 22.46
CA PRO A 696 -40.69 7.28 21.85
C PRO A 696 -41.12 7.13 20.39
N LYS A 697 -41.97 8.05 19.89
CA LYS A 697 -42.58 7.98 18.55
C LYS A 697 -41.55 7.86 17.40
N ASP A 698 -40.37 8.47 17.57
CA ASP A 698 -39.32 8.52 16.54
C ASP A 698 -38.21 7.47 16.69
N LYS A 699 -38.35 6.56 17.67
CA LYS A 699 -37.37 5.50 17.93
C LYS A 699 -38.01 4.14 17.82
N ILE A 700 -37.18 3.13 17.56
CA ILE A 700 -37.62 1.75 17.58
C ILE A 700 -36.80 0.94 18.57
N LEU A 701 -37.45 -0.04 19.17
CA LEU A 701 -36.81 -1.01 20.03
C LEU A 701 -36.40 -2.21 19.20
N THR A 702 -35.10 -2.49 19.18
CA THR A 702 -34.53 -3.61 18.43
C THR A 702 -33.66 -4.47 19.34
N ALA A 703 -33.48 -5.74 19.02
CA ALA A 703 -32.60 -6.63 19.77
C ALA A 703 -31.56 -7.30 18.89
N THR A 704 -30.37 -7.51 19.47
CA THR A 704 -29.26 -8.28 18.88
C THR A 704 -28.81 -9.34 19.88
N ARG A 705 -28.28 -10.46 19.40
CA ARG A 705 -27.77 -11.54 20.26
C ARG A 705 -26.27 -11.34 20.45
N LYS A 706 -25.82 -11.13 21.69
CA LYS A 706 -24.39 -10.96 22.04
C LYS A 706 -23.94 -12.09 22.98
N ASN A 707 -22.66 -12.43 22.92
CA ASN A 707 -22.03 -13.26 23.94
C ASN A 707 -22.07 -12.52 25.27
N ILE A 708 -22.18 -13.26 26.36
CA ILE A 708 -21.94 -12.71 27.70
C ILE A 708 -20.43 -12.70 27.90
N ASP A 709 -19.90 -11.57 28.35
CA ASP A 709 -18.46 -11.32 28.55
C ASP A 709 -18.25 -10.36 29.72
N ASP A 710 -16.98 -10.04 30.01
CA ASP A 710 -16.53 -9.11 31.06
C ASP A 710 -17.14 -7.70 30.96
N THR A 711 -17.79 -7.34 29.85
CA THR A 711 -18.45 -6.04 29.70
C THR A 711 -19.87 -5.97 30.25
N PHE A 712 -20.43 -7.09 30.74
CA PHE A 712 -21.79 -7.15 31.30
C PHE A 712 -21.84 -6.66 32.75
N ASP A 713 -21.83 -5.34 32.92
CA ASP A 713 -22.16 -4.71 34.20
C ASP A 713 -23.67 -4.79 34.51
N LEU A 714 -24.08 -4.36 35.71
CA LEU A 714 -25.49 -4.33 36.12
C LEU A 714 -26.37 -3.61 35.10
N LYS A 715 -25.90 -2.47 34.56
CA LYS A 715 -26.62 -1.64 33.58
C LYS A 715 -26.85 -2.39 32.27
N LYS A 716 -25.84 -3.12 31.80
CA LYS A 716 -25.90 -3.91 30.57
C LYS A 716 -26.73 -5.17 30.76
N ILE A 717 -26.73 -5.77 31.94
CA ILE A 717 -27.66 -6.86 32.27
C ILE A 717 -29.12 -6.37 32.16
N GLU A 718 -29.45 -5.15 32.62
CA GLU A 718 -30.82 -4.61 32.46
C GLU A 718 -31.25 -4.45 31.00
N SER A 719 -30.29 -4.33 30.08
CA SER A 719 -30.56 -4.24 28.64
C SER A 719 -30.88 -5.59 27.99
N ILE A 720 -30.90 -6.70 28.74
CA ILE A 720 -31.29 -8.02 28.22
C ILE A 720 -32.81 -8.10 28.07
N THR A 721 -33.31 -8.65 26.98
CA THR A 721 -34.78 -8.72 26.74
C THR A 721 -35.51 -9.65 27.70
N ASP A 722 -34.82 -10.68 28.20
CA ASP A 722 -35.37 -11.75 29.02
C ASP A 722 -35.11 -11.49 30.51
N THR A 723 -36.17 -11.24 31.27
CA THR A 723 -36.09 -10.92 32.71
C THR A 723 -35.63 -12.10 33.57
N GLY A 724 -35.82 -13.34 33.11
CA GLY A 724 -35.30 -14.53 33.78
C GLY A 724 -33.77 -14.58 33.68
N ILE A 725 -33.23 -14.35 32.49
CA ILE A 725 -31.78 -14.24 32.27
C ILE A 725 -31.20 -13.06 33.05
N GLN A 726 -31.88 -11.90 33.06
CA GLN A 726 -31.44 -10.75 33.88
C GLN A 726 -31.26 -11.13 35.35
N LYS A 727 -32.23 -11.84 35.92
CA LYS A 727 -32.22 -12.25 37.32
C LYS A 727 -31.05 -13.19 37.63
N ILE A 728 -30.84 -14.20 36.78
CA ILE A 728 -29.73 -15.17 36.93
C ILE A 728 -28.39 -14.43 36.92
N LEU A 729 -28.16 -13.58 35.91
CA LEU A 729 -26.90 -12.85 35.78
C LEU A 729 -26.67 -11.84 36.90
N ARG A 730 -27.73 -11.15 37.38
CA ARG A 730 -27.63 -10.26 38.55
C ARG A 730 -27.26 -11.01 39.82
N ASN A 731 -27.90 -12.15 40.06
CA ASN A 731 -27.63 -12.97 41.24
C ASN A 731 -26.20 -13.52 41.22
N TYR A 732 -25.73 -13.98 40.06
CA TYR A 732 -24.36 -14.47 39.90
C TYR A 732 -23.32 -13.35 40.01
N LEU A 733 -23.58 -12.20 39.40
CA LEU A 733 -22.71 -11.03 39.51
C LEU A 733 -22.59 -10.56 40.96
N ALA A 734 -23.69 -10.55 41.72
CA ALA A 734 -23.67 -10.24 43.15
C ALA A 734 -22.89 -11.28 43.97
N TYR A 735 -23.01 -12.57 43.62
CA TYR A 735 -22.24 -13.65 44.24
C TYR A 735 -20.72 -13.49 44.02
N LYS A 736 -20.31 -12.92 42.88
CA LYS A 736 -18.91 -12.60 42.55
C LYS A 736 -18.53 -11.15 42.88
N GLU A 737 -19.09 -10.60 43.95
CA GLU A 737 -18.75 -9.27 44.48
C GLU A 737 -18.94 -8.11 43.48
N ASN A 738 -19.87 -8.23 42.54
CA ASN A 738 -20.10 -7.27 41.46
C ASN A 738 -18.87 -7.01 40.58
N LYS A 739 -18.03 -8.03 40.35
CA LYS A 739 -16.87 -7.96 39.45
C LYS A 739 -17.17 -8.71 38.14
N PRO A 740 -17.56 -8.02 37.04
CA PRO A 740 -17.90 -8.65 35.77
C PRO A 740 -16.75 -9.46 35.16
N GLU A 741 -15.50 -9.01 35.37
CA GLU A 741 -14.28 -9.67 34.89
C GLU A 741 -14.13 -11.10 35.41
N ILE A 742 -14.62 -11.35 36.63
CA ILE A 742 -14.59 -12.67 37.27
C ILE A 742 -15.89 -13.42 36.98
N ALA A 743 -17.05 -12.74 37.07
CA ALA A 743 -18.35 -13.36 36.88
C ALA A 743 -18.59 -13.84 35.43
N PHE A 744 -18.06 -13.13 34.45
CA PHE A 744 -18.33 -13.42 33.03
C PHE A 744 -17.06 -13.78 32.26
N SER A 745 -16.03 -14.27 32.97
CA SER A 745 -14.95 -15.04 32.36
C SER A 745 -15.47 -16.38 31.81
N PRO A 746 -14.74 -17.07 30.92
CA PRO A 746 -15.12 -18.41 30.47
C PRO A 746 -15.39 -19.38 31.64
N GLU A 747 -14.51 -19.39 32.64
CA GLU A 747 -14.61 -20.23 33.83
C GLU A 747 -15.80 -19.82 34.72
N GLY A 748 -16.02 -18.52 34.91
CA GLY A 748 -17.17 -18.00 35.66
C GLY A 748 -18.51 -18.35 34.99
N LEU A 749 -18.58 -18.29 33.65
CA LEU A 749 -19.78 -18.68 32.91
C LEU A 749 -20.05 -20.19 33.00
N GLU A 750 -19.02 -21.03 32.97
CA GLU A 750 -19.18 -22.47 33.20
C GLU A 750 -19.69 -22.76 34.61
N GLU A 751 -19.09 -22.15 35.63
CA GLU A 751 -19.51 -22.29 37.02
C GLU A 751 -20.97 -21.84 37.21
N MET A 752 -21.35 -20.69 36.65
CA MET A 752 -22.73 -20.20 36.69
C MET A 752 -23.70 -21.19 36.02
N ASN A 753 -23.33 -21.75 34.87
CA ASN A 753 -24.19 -22.65 34.11
C ASN A 753 -24.34 -24.02 34.77
N ILE A 754 -23.29 -24.54 35.41
CA ILE A 754 -23.36 -25.74 36.24
C ILE A 754 -24.32 -25.52 37.42
N ASN A 755 -24.22 -24.35 38.07
CA ASN A 755 -24.99 -24.00 39.27
C ASN A 755 -26.24 -23.16 38.98
N ILE A 756 -26.74 -23.15 37.75
CA ILE A 756 -27.75 -22.17 37.30
C ILE A 756 -29.05 -22.21 38.10
N LYS A 757 -29.41 -23.39 38.63
CA LYS A 757 -30.58 -23.56 39.51
C LYS A 757 -30.48 -22.72 40.77
N GLN A 758 -29.28 -22.61 41.36
CA GLN A 758 -29.05 -21.80 42.56
C GLN A 758 -29.36 -20.32 42.30
N PHE A 759 -28.94 -19.82 41.14
CA PHE A 759 -29.13 -18.42 40.75
C PHE A 759 -30.51 -18.12 40.16
N ASN A 760 -31.33 -19.16 39.94
CA ASN A 760 -32.70 -19.06 39.41
C ASN A 760 -33.79 -19.54 40.40
N ASN A 761 -33.60 -19.33 41.71
CA ASN A 761 -34.53 -19.73 42.77
C ASN A 761 -34.95 -21.23 42.69
N GLY A 762 -34.00 -22.11 42.42
CA GLY A 762 -34.23 -23.56 42.32
C GLY A 762 -34.87 -24.02 41.00
N LYS A 763 -35.23 -23.10 40.08
CA LYS A 763 -35.82 -23.46 38.78
C LYS A 763 -34.74 -23.78 37.76
N PHE A 764 -34.93 -24.87 37.02
CA PHE A 764 -34.04 -25.23 35.92
C PHE A 764 -34.06 -24.18 34.80
N HIS A 765 -32.90 -23.93 34.20
CA HIS A 765 -32.73 -23.14 32.99
C HIS A 765 -31.63 -23.77 32.14
N GLN A 766 -31.69 -23.62 30.81
CA GLN A 766 -30.64 -24.09 29.91
C GLN A 766 -29.36 -23.24 30.05
N PRO A 767 -28.17 -23.77 29.74
CA PRO A 767 -26.94 -22.98 29.78
C PRO A 767 -27.03 -21.67 28.96
N ILE A 768 -26.54 -20.58 29.55
CA ILE A 768 -26.58 -19.23 29.00
C ILE A 768 -25.16 -18.81 28.63
N PHE A 769 -24.91 -18.75 27.32
CA PHE A 769 -23.66 -18.19 26.76
C PHE A 769 -23.91 -16.90 25.98
N LYS A 770 -25.15 -16.70 25.52
CA LYS A 770 -25.56 -15.58 24.68
C LYS A 770 -26.91 -15.05 25.12
N ALA A 771 -27.01 -13.73 25.29
CA ALA A 771 -28.26 -13.05 25.62
C ALA A 771 -28.70 -12.11 24.48
N ARG A 772 -30.02 -11.90 24.36
CA ARG A 772 -30.59 -10.88 23.48
C ARG A 772 -30.57 -9.55 24.23
N ILE A 773 -29.87 -8.57 23.67
CA ILE A 773 -29.79 -7.22 24.22
C ILE A 773 -30.66 -6.31 23.37
N PHE A 774 -31.59 -5.60 24.01
CA PHE A 774 -32.36 -4.56 23.35
C PHE A 774 -31.60 -3.23 23.34
N GLU A 775 -31.78 -2.50 22.27
CA GLU A 775 -31.25 -1.16 22.06
C GLU A 775 -32.38 -0.29 21.49
N LEU A 776 -32.56 0.88 22.10
CA LEU A 776 -33.46 1.92 21.61
C LEU A 776 -32.67 2.83 20.66
N GLY A 777 -33.08 2.89 19.40
CA GLY A 777 -32.33 3.69 18.42
C GLY A 777 -33.09 3.99 17.14
N SER A 778 -32.49 4.85 16.32
CA SER A 778 -32.95 5.18 14.97
C SER A 778 -32.38 4.14 14.00
N LYS A 779 -33.12 3.04 13.82
CA LYS A 779 -32.80 1.98 12.85
C LYS A 779 -33.88 1.90 11.78
N PHE A 780 -33.53 1.47 10.57
CA PHE A 780 -34.45 1.39 9.42
C PHE A 780 -34.50 -0.04 8.87
N PRO A 781 -35.58 -0.44 8.18
CA PRO A 781 -35.71 -1.80 7.64
C PRO A 781 -34.67 -2.06 6.54
N LEU A 782 -34.11 -3.27 6.52
CA LEU A 782 -33.09 -3.70 5.55
C LEU A 782 -33.64 -3.78 4.11
N GLY A 783 -34.95 -3.96 3.97
CA GLY A 783 -35.62 -3.92 2.68
C GLY A 783 -37.13 -4.03 2.81
N GLU A 784 -37.84 -3.92 1.70
CA GLU A 784 -39.31 -3.83 1.68
C GLU A 784 -40.00 -5.19 1.53
N LYS A 785 -39.28 -6.21 1.05
CA LYS A 785 -39.83 -7.54 0.70
C LYS A 785 -39.21 -8.68 1.53
N GLY A 786 -40.02 -9.71 1.80
CA GLY A 786 -39.60 -10.94 2.49
C GLY A 786 -39.01 -10.69 3.88
N ASN A 787 -38.05 -11.54 4.27
CA ASN A 787 -37.38 -11.47 5.59
C ASN A 787 -36.61 -10.16 5.84
N LYS A 788 -36.34 -9.36 4.79
CA LYS A 788 -35.63 -8.08 4.94
C LYS A 788 -36.51 -6.99 5.57
N LYS A 789 -37.85 -7.12 5.51
CA LYS A 789 -38.80 -6.16 6.12
C LYS A 789 -38.78 -6.20 7.65
N THR A 790 -38.47 -7.36 8.22
CA THR A 790 -38.43 -7.58 9.68
C THR A 790 -37.04 -7.37 10.28
N ASN A 791 -36.04 -7.20 9.43
CA ASN A 791 -34.65 -6.96 9.80
C ASN A 791 -34.36 -5.47 9.79
N TYR A 792 -33.79 -4.96 10.88
CA TYR A 792 -33.51 -3.54 11.05
C TYR A 792 -32.00 -3.33 11.19
N VAL A 793 -31.53 -2.25 10.58
CA VAL A 793 -30.11 -1.90 10.54
C VAL A 793 -29.90 -0.46 10.97
N GLU A 794 -28.72 -0.19 11.50
CA GLU A 794 -28.30 1.17 11.86
C GLU A 794 -27.52 1.78 10.70
N ALA A 795 -27.70 3.08 10.45
CA ALA A 795 -26.91 3.79 9.46
C ALA A 795 -25.42 3.66 9.76
N GLU A 796 -24.62 3.49 8.72
CA GLU A 796 -23.17 3.36 8.88
C GLU A 796 -22.56 4.71 9.28
N LYS A 797 -21.64 4.69 10.25
CA LYS A 797 -21.04 5.94 10.75
C LYS A 797 -20.16 6.56 9.67
N GLY A 798 -20.21 7.89 9.55
CA GLY A 798 -19.41 8.63 8.57
C GLY A 798 -19.89 8.53 7.12
N THR A 799 -21.11 8.04 6.89
CA THR A 799 -21.71 7.93 5.55
C THR A 799 -22.66 9.06 5.19
N ASN A 800 -23.06 9.87 6.18
CA ASN A 800 -23.76 11.12 5.95
C ASN A 800 -22.77 12.14 5.35
N LEU A 801 -23.03 12.55 4.11
CA LEU A 801 -22.13 13.40 3.34
C LEU A 801 -22.61 14.84 3.22
N TYR A 802 -23.83 15.16 3.68
CA TYR A 802 -24.42 16.49 3.54
C TYR A 802 -24.98 16.98 4.87
N PHE A 803 -24.60 18.21 5.21
CA PHE A 803 -25.09 18.97 6.35
C PHE A 803 -25.75 20.24 5.83
N ALA A 804 -27.07 20.32 5.93
CA ALA A 804 -27.86 21.45 5.47
C ALA A 804 -27.86 22.58 6.50
N ILE A 805 -27.71 23.80 6.01
CA ILE A 805 -27.82 25.04 6.77
C ILE A 805 -28.91 25.87 6.09
N TYR A 806 -30.03 26.03 6.79
CA TYR A 806 -31.15 26.84 6.33
C TYR A 806 -31.15 28.17 7.07
N GLN A 807 -31.36 29.28 6.36
CA GLN A 807 -31.36 30.62 6.96
C GLN A 807 -32.70 31.30 6.69
N ASN A 808 -33.37 31.74 7.76
CA ASN A 808 -34.61 32.51 7.64
C ASN A 808 -34.33 33.98 7.28
N ASP A 809 -35.39 34.74 7.01
CA ASP A 809 -35.31 36.15 6.62
C ASP A 809 -34.74 37.06 7.73
N GLU A 810 -34.80 36.62 9.00
CA GLU A 810 -34.21 37.30 10.16
C GLU A 810 -32.72 36.98 10.36
N GLY A 811 -32.12 36.13 9.50
CA GLY A 811 -30.72 35.74 9.57
C GLY A 811 -30.40 34.59 10.55
N LYS A 812 -31.41 34.00 11.19
CA LYS A 812 -31.27 32.85 12.09
C LYS A 812 -31.11 31.55 11.30
N ARG A 813 -30.09 30.76 11.65
CA ARG A 813 -29.78 29.48 10.99
C ARG A 813 -30.40 28.29 11.71
N THR A 814 -30.83 27.30 10.93
CA THR A 814 -31.23 25.96 11.40
C THR A 814 -30.41 24.90 10.67
N PHE A 815 -30.18 23.77 11.33
CA PHE A 815 -29.17 22.80 10.90
C PHE A 815 -29.73 21.39 10.87
N GLU A 816 -29.36 20.62 9.84
CA GLU A 816 -29.78 19.23 9.70
C GLU A 816 -28.72 18.39 8.98
N THR A 817 -28.43 17.20 9.51
CA THR A 817 -27.64 16.20 8.78
C THR A 817 -28.57 15.36 7.90
N ILE A 818 -28.34 15.33 6.59
CA ILE A 818 -29.20 14.58 5.66
C ILE A 818 -28.77 13.10 5.60
N PRO A 819 -29.67 12.15 5.91
CA PRO A 819 -29.40 10.72 5.83
C PRO A 819 -29.06 10.24 4.39
N LEU A 820 -28.07 9.37 4.27
CA LEU A 820 -27.59 8.88 2.97
C LEU A 820 -28.68 8.21 2.10
N ASN A 821 -29.63 7.50 2.71
CA ASN A 821 -30.74 6.86 2.00
C ASN A 821 -31.64 7.89 1.31
N ILE A 822 -31.93 9.03 1.97
CA ILE A 822 -32.71 10.13 1.38
C ILE A 822 -31.96 10.71 0.19
N VAL A 823 -30.66 10.96 0.35
CA VAL A 823 -29.80 11.47 -0.74
C VAL A 823 -29.82 10.53 -1.94
N ILE A 824 -29.71 9.21 -1.73
CA ILE A 824 -29.72 8.23 -2.81
C ILE A 824 -31.02 8.26 -3.58
N GLU A 825 -32.16 8.30 -2.90
CA GLU A 825 -33.47 8.36 -3.55
C GLU A 825 -33.64 9.64 -4.37
N ARG A 826 -33.23 10.80 -3.82
CA ARG A 826 -33.24 12.08 -4.56
C ARG A 826 -32.36 12.01 -5.82
N LEU A 827 -31.13 11.51 -5.69
CA LEU A 827 -30.20 11.40 -6.82
C LEU A 827 -30.71 10.42 -7.90
N LYS A 828 -31.36 9.31 -7.50
CA LYS A 828 -32.01 8.38 -8.45
C LYS A 828 -33.13 9.05 -9.25
N GLN A 829 -33.83 10.01 -8.65
CA GLN A 829 -34.89 10.80 -9.27
C GLN A 829 -34.35 12.00 -10.08
N GLY A 830 -33.02 12.21 -10.11
CA GLY A 830 -32.40 13.36 -10.77
C GLY A 830 -32.49 14.68 -9.99
N LEU A 831 -32.89 14.62 -8.72
CA LEU A 831 -32.98 15.78 -7.81
C LEU A 831 -31.64 16.06 -7.11
N PRO A 832 -31.40 17.30 -6.65
CA PRO A 832 -30.22 17.63 -5.85
C PRO A 832 -30.19 16.82 -4.54
N PRO A 833 -28.98 16.57 -3.97
CA PRO A 833 -28.80 15.73 -2.79
C PRO A 833 -29.47 16.28 -1.53
N VAL A 834 -29.63 17.60 -1.46
CA VAL A 834 -30.31 18.34 -0.38
C VAL A 834 -31.40 19.20 -1.00
N GLU A 835 -32.52 19.33 -0.31
CA GLU A 835 -33.57 20.26 -0.67
C GLU A 835 -33.28 21.62 -0.03
N LEU A 836 -33.01 22.65 -0.84
CA LEU A 836 -32.78 24.01 -0.36
C LEU A 836 -34.05 24.82 -0.66
N LYS A 837 -34.59 25.55 0.33
CA LYS A 837 -35.90 26.23 0.20
C LYS A 837 -35.74 27.75 0.10
N GLY A 838 -34.77 28.31 0.81
CA GLY A 838 -34.41 29.72 0.86
C GLY A 838 -33.20 30.06 -0.02
N LYS A 839 -33.06 31.35 -0.34
CA LYS A 839 -31.98 31.89 -1.18
C LYS A 839 -30.60 31.82 -0.54
N ASN A 840 -30.56 31.89 0.80
CA ASN A 840 -29.32 31.84 1.59
C ASN A 840 -29.03 30.44 2.14
N ASP A 841 -29.84 29.44 1.78
CA ASP A 841 -29.63 28.06 2.20
C ASP A 841 -28.45 27.45 1.45
N PHE A 842 -27.63 26.68 2.16
CA PHE A 842 -26.54 25.94 1.55
C PHE A 842 -26.30 24.65 2.33
N TYR A 843 -25.48 23.77 1.76
CA TYR A 843 -25.03 22.58 2.46
C TYR A 843 -23.51 22.49 2.48
N LEU A 844 -23.01 21.89 3.54
CA LEU A 844 -21.61 21.55 3.75
C LEU A 844 -21.42 20.04 3.63
N THR A 845 -20.27 19.66 3.10
CA THR A 845 -19.82 18.29 2.94
C THR A 845 -18.46 18.13 3.59
N PRO A 846 -18.04 16.89 3.93
CA PRO A 846 -16.68 16.68 4.42
C PRO A 846 -15.65 17.25 3.44
N ASN A 847 -14.65 17.94 3.99
CA ASN A 847 -13.61 18.68 3.26
C ASN A 847 -14.06 19.98 2.56
N ASP A 848 -15.32 20.43 2.69
CA ASP A 848 -15.65 21.81 2.33
C ASP A 848 -14.84 22.79 3.18
N LEU A 849 -14.40 23.88 2.55
CA LEU A 849 -13.76 24.99 3.23
C LEU A 849 -14.78 26.08 3.52
N VAL A 850 -14.67 26.65 4.72
CA VAL A 850 -15.52 27.76 5.15
C VAL A 850 -14.66 28.88 5.71
N TYR A 851 -15.06 30.11 5.44
CA TYR A 851 -14.49 31.31 6.04
C TYR A 851 -15.33 31.75 7.23
N VAL A 852 -14.68 32.17 8.32
CA VAL A 852 -15.34 32.73 9.50
C VAL A 852 -15.02 34.23 9.58
N PRO A 853 -15.98 35.11 9.24
CA PRO A 853 -15.79 36.55 9.34
C PRO A 853 -15.87 37.04 10.79
N ASN A 854 -15.04 38.02 11.11
CA ASN A 854 -15.12 38.78 12.37
C ASN A 854 -16.38 39.68 12.36
N GLU A 855 -16.77 40.24 13.51
CA GLU A 855 -18.01 41.04 13.63
C GLU A 855 -18.07 42.22 12.65
N ASP A 856 -17.00 43.01 12.53
CA ASP A 856 -16.91 44.13 11.59
C ASP A 856 -17.01 43.69 10.12
N GLU A 857 -16.49 42.50 9.81
CA GLU A 857 -16.52 41.95 8.45
C GLU A 857 -17.90 41.45 8.06
N ARG A 858 -18.69 40.95 9.01
CA ARG A 858 -20.07 40.50 8.74
C ARG A 858 -20.93 41.64 8.23
N ILE A 859 -20.73 42.83 8.79
CA ILE A 859 -21.42 44.05 8.37
C ILE A 859 -21.00 44.40 6.94
N ASN A 860 -19.70 44.40 6.63
CA ASN A 860 -19.19 44.77 5.30
C ASN A 860 -19.52 43.74 4.20
N ILE A 861 -19.50 42.44 4.49
CA ILE A 861 -19.81 41.38 3.51
C ILE A 861 -21.26 41.44 3.05
N SER A 862 -22.17 41.88 3.92
CA SER A 862 -23.57 42.10 3.56
C SER A 862 -23.76 43.19 2.49
N VAL A 863 -22.78 44.09 2.36
CA VAL A 863 -22.81 45.27 1.47
C VAL A 863 -22.04 45.05 0.16
N SER A 864 -20.82 44.49 0.20
CA SER A 864 -19.92 44.47 -0.98
C SER A 864 -19.87 43.15 -1.77
N LYS A 865 -20.33 42.03 -1.19
CA LYS A 865 -20.26 40.67 -1.77
C LYS A 865 -18.86 40.22 -2.28
N GLN A 866 -17.78 40.91 -1.90
CA GLN A 866 -16.41 40.54 -2.24
C GLN A 866 -15.58 40.41 -0.97
N ILE A 867 -14.84 39.32 -0.83
CA ILE A 867 -13.88 39.11 0.27
C ILE A 867 -12.49 39.08 -0.33
N GLU A 868 -11.75 40.17 -0.14
CA GLU A 868 -10.30 40.16 -0.35
C GLU A 868 -9.65 39.50 0.86
N LEU A 869 -9.11 38.29 0.66
CA LEU A 869 -8.51 37.50 1.72
C LEU A 869 -7.05 37.90 1.92
N THR A 870 -6.83 38.89 2.80
CA THR A 870 -5.49 39.23 3.30
C THR A 870 -4.86 38.05 4.06
N LYS A 871 -3.56 38.13 4.32
CA LYS A 871 -2.79 37.10 5.06
C LYS A 871 -3.44 36.72 6.40
N GLU A 872 -3.94 37.71 7.14
CA GLU A 872 -4.59 37.50 8.44
C GLU A 872 -5.94 36.79 8.29
N LYS A 873 -6.74 37.17 7.30
CA LYS A 873 -8.05 36.55 7.04
C LYS A 873 -7.94 35.08 6.66
N ARG A 874 -6.87 34.67 5.98
CA ARG A 874 -6.65 33.25 5.62
C ARG A 874 -6.52 32.33 6.84
N GLN A 875 -6.16 32.86 8.01
CA GLN A 875 -6.11 32.08 9.26
C GLN A 875 -7.50 31.71 9.81
N ASN A 876 -8.56 32.33 9.29
CA ASN A 876 -9.96 32.06 9.64
C ASN A 876 -10.64 31.13 8.64
N ILE A 877 -9.87 30.35 7.89
CA ILE A 877 -10.38 29.32 6.97
C ILE A 877 -10.36 27.95 7.66
N TYR A 878 -11.53 27.34 7.71
CA TYR A 878 -11.77 26.07 8.39
C TYR A 878 -12.24 25.00 7.40
N LYS A 879 -11.78 23.78 7.59
CA LYS A 879 -12.18 22.57 6.87
C LYS A 879 -13.22 21.79 7.67
N VAL A 880 -14.32 21.42 7.03
CA VAL A 880 -15.32 20.51 7.58
C VAL A 880 -14.72 19.11 7.74
N VAL A 881 -14.77 18.54 8.94
CA VAL A 881 -14.27 17.19 9.24
C VAL A 881 -15.40 16.18 9.26
N SER A 882 -16.47 16.46 10.01
CA SER A 882 -17.58 15.53 10.23
C SER A 882 -18.75 16.24 10.90
N PHE A 883 -19.93 15.62 10.87
CA PHE A 883 -21.14 16.14 11.52
C PHE A 883 -22.08 15.01 11.92
N SER A 884 -22.96 15.28 12.89
CA SER A 884 -23.99 14.38 13.38
C SER A 884 -25.13 15.17 14.00
N GLY A 885 -26.36 14.89 13.59
CA GLY A 885 -27.53 15.66 14.02
C GLY A 885 -27.35 17.14 13.63
N ASN A 886 -27.34 18.02 14.63
CA ASN A 886 -27.21 19.48 14.45
C ASN A 886 -25.79 19.99 14.76
N GLN A 887 -24.85 19.08 15.03
CA GLN A 887 -23.45 19.41 15.34
C GLN A 887 -22.57 19.17 14.12
N ILE A 888 -21.67 20.11 13.85
CA ILE A 888 -20.70 20.05 12.76
C ILE A 888 -19.34 20.48 13.28
N PHE A 889 -18.31 19.72 12.89
CA PHE A 889 -16.97 19.86 13.42
C PHE A 889 -15.99 20.22 12.32
N PHE A 890 -15.04 21.07 12.69
CA PHE A 890 -14.05 21.68 11.82
C PHE A 890 -12.64 21.55 12.41
N VAL A 891 -11.65 21.82 11.56
CA VAL A 891 -10.25 22.14 11.91
C VAL A 891 -9.79 23.24 10.95
N ARG A 892 -8.78 24.05 11.30
CA ARG A 892 -8.19 24.98 10.32
C ARG A 892 -7.61 24.23 9.12
N ASN A 893 -7.63 24.83 7.94
CA ASN A 893 -7.32 24.14 6.68
C ASN A 893 -5.89 23.55 6.66
N GLU A 894 -4.94 24.22 7.32
CA GLU A 894 -3.53 23.87 7.33
C GLU A 894 -3.25 22.69 8.25
N ILE A 895 -4.14 22.37 9.19
CA ILE A 895 -3.91 21.34 10.20
C ILE A 895 -4.03 19.95 9.58
N ALA A 896 -2.93 19.19 9.68
CA ALA A 896 -2.86 17.79 9.28
C ALA A 896 -3.09 16.84 10.46
N THR A 897 -2.37 17.05 11.57
CA THR A 897 -2.52 16.28 12.81
C THR A 897 -2.45 17.18 14.04
N SER A 898 -3.04 16.70 15.15
CA SER A 898 -2.92 17.37 16.44
C SER A 898 -1.50 17.23 17.02
N ILE A 899 -1.01 18.24 17.74
CA ILE A 899 0.25 18.22 18.50
C ILE A 899 0.15 17.20 19.64
N ILE A 900 -0.93 17.28 20.43
CA ILE A 900 -1.31 16.26 21.42
C ILE A 900 -2.72 15.76 21.11
N ASN A 901 -2.83 14.44 21.02
CA ASN A 901 -4.08 13.76 20.79
C ASN A 901 -5.06 14.03 21.95
N LYS A 902 -6.27 14.49 21.60
CA LYS A 902 -7.40 14.84 22.48
C LYS A 902 -7.20 16.05 23.39
N ALA A 903 -6.09 16.78 23.25
CA ALA A 903 -5.78 17.93 24.11
C ALA A 903 -5.66 19.27 23.35
N GLU A 904 -5.19 19.27 22.10
CA GLU A 904 -5.00 20.54 21.35
C GLU A 904 -6.32 21.26 20.97
N PHE A 905 -7.39 20.49 20.78
CA PHE A 905 -8.70 20.99 20.38
C PHE A 905 -9.76 20.54 21.38
N THR A 906 -10.54 19.53 21.04
CA THR A 906 -11.46 18.84 21.95
C THR A 906 -11.02 17.39 22.11
N THR A 907 -11.72 16.64 22.96
CA THR A 907 -11.56 15.18 23.09
C THR A 907 -11.75 14.41 21.77
N LEU A 908 -12.35 15.05 20.76
CA LEU A 908 -12.55 14.50 19.42
C LEU A 908 -11.53 15.00 18.38
N ASN A 909 -10.51 15.78 18.78
CA ASN A 909 -9.51 16.41 17.89
C ASN A 909 -10.07 17.35 16.83
N LYS A 910 -11.27 17.90 17.06
CA LYS A 910 -12.01 18.76 16.14
C LYS A 910 -12.90 19.73 16.92
N MET A 911 -13.35 20.81 16.32
CA MET A 911 -14.02 21.90 17.05
C MET A 911 -15.29 22.38 16.35
N GLU A 912 -16.30 22.82 17.12
CA GLU A 912 -17.47 23.54 16.59
C GLU A 912 -17.25 25.06 16.58
N ARG A 913 -16.34 25.54 17.43
CA ARG A 913 -15.99 26.95 17.60
C ARG A 913 -14.63 27.24 16.96
N ALA A 914 -14.49 28.44 16.42
CA ALA A 914 -13.21 28.98 15.97
C ALA A 914 -12.31 29.27 17.19
N LEU A 915 -11.05 29.63 16.93
CA LEU A 915 -10.07 29.82 18.01
C LEU A 915 -10.36 31.03 18.90
N ASP A 916 -11.15 31.98 18.40
CA ASP A 916 -11.68 33.16 19.10
C ASP A 916 -12.95 32.83 19.93
N GLY A 917 -13.46 31.59 19.88
CA GLY A 917 -14.69 31.18 20.55
C GLY A 917 -15.97 31.32 19.72
N THR A 918 -15.90 31.92 18.52
CA THR A 918 -17.04 32.12 17.62
C THR A 918 -17.62 30.78 17.17
N MET A 919 -18.94 30.63 17.19
CA MET A 919 -19.60 29.44 16.67
C MET A 919 -19.53 29.43 15.13
N ILE A 920 -18.80 28.47 14.55
CA ILE A 920 -18.47 28.46 13.12
C ILE A 920 -19.75 28.34 12.28
N LYS A 921 -20.61 27.34 12.59
CA LYS A 921 -21.83 27.07 11.80
C LYS A 921 -22.84 28.24 11.73
N GLU A 922 -22.83 29.12 12.73
CA GLU A 922 -23.74 30.27 12.80
C GLU A 922 -23.31 31.41 11.86
N SER A 923 -22.02 31.49 11.55
CA SER A 923 -21.43 32.67 10.90
C SER A 923 -20.62 32.36 9.66
N CYS A 924 -20.37 31.08 9.37
CA CYS A 924 -19.48 30.71 8.29
C CYS A 924 -20.07 31.00 6.90
N ILE A 925 -19.15 31.24 5.97
CA ILE A 925 -19.40 31.41 4.54
C ILE A 925 -18.72 30.26 3.81
N LYS A 926 -19.45 29.56 2.94
CA LYS A 926 -18.89 28.48 2.13
C LYS A 926 -17.93 29.07 1.09
N LEU A 927 -16.73 28.49 0.99
CA LEU A 927 -15.75 28.86 -0.03
C LEU A 927 -15.75 27.85 -1.18
N LYS A 928 -15.61 28.34 -2.41
CA LYS A 928 -15.25 27.51 -3.57
C LYS A 928 -13.76 27.65 -3.80
N VAL A 929 -13.04 26.55 -3.69
CA VAL A 929 -11.59 26.53 -3.90
C VAL A 929 -11.26 25.58 -5.02
N ASP A 930 -10.47 26.06 -6.00
CA ASP A 930 -10.02 25.21 -7.09
C ASP A 930 -8.84 24.31 -6.68
N ARG A 931 -8.31 23.53 -7.63
CA ARG A 931 -7.21 22.59 -7.34
C ARG A 931 -5.90 23.30 -6.98
N LEU A 932 -5.70 24.53 -7.46
CA LEU A 932 -4.50 25.33 -7.23
C LEU A 932 -4.59 26.17 -5.96
N GLY A 933 -5.75 26.15 -5.27
CA GLY A 933 -5.96 26.88 -4.03
C GLY A 933 -6.51 28.29 -4.25
N ASN A 934 -6.92 28.65 -5.48
CA ASN A 934 -7.57 29.93 -5.73
C ASN A 934 -8.99 29.90 -5.16
N ILE A 935 -9.35 30.95 -4.44
CA ILE A 935 -10.64 31.06 -3.74
C ILE A 935 -11.59 31.92 -4.56
N SER A 936 -12.83 31.44 -4.70
CA SER A 936 -13.99 32.19 -5.15
C SER A 936 -15.13 32.02 -4.14
N LEU A 937 -16.00 33.03 -4.05
CA LEU A 937 -17.19 32.95 -3.20
C LEU A 937 -18.24 32.02 -3.84
N SER A 938 -18.91 31.20 -3.02
CA SER A 938 -19.83 30.17 -3.50
C SER A 938 -21.15 30.72 -4.00
#